data_AF-A0A848U9I6-F1
#
_entry.id   AF-A0A848U9I6-F1
#
_cell.length_a   1.000
_cell.length_b   1.000
_cell.length_c   1.000
_cell.angle_alpha   90.00
_cell.angle_beta   90.00
_cell.angle_gamma   90.00
#
_symmetry.space_group_name_H-M   'P 1'
#
loop_
_entity.id
_entity.type
_entity.pdbx_description
1 polymer ?
#
loop_
_entity_poly.entity_id
_entity_poly.type
_entity_poly.pdbx_seq_one_letter_code
_entity_poly.pdbx_strand_id
1 'polypeptide(L)'
;MARAYPLTDLVKLVRAYGVLAGTSDMERVLAGTLSREWIAKEVEHLVPLSSLPPKLFETQRGRDLLAAELFSKQDIDPETIKPENLSMRIAGSRRMINTNRLPKLEPIIHQAVLAANMLLGVRLYGSHGRGTRSMTHDLIVATMLQDSYGKSHRYSAFSSHDHEIVDDTYIFTWFGDSVGKLVIALAEYLALFNESVAGALPVPEPPTPEIATAVAAIQASRLRLVARAAGDQVISFMDREQRSELEAVGIDCAADFPEQPMLEQHYDLTLKAFKLPGVDHYALREPLRNTLLMAVRDALDDPAKRERLSGRRGKAVHEVHINLPVMEYFVVSEAPNSIEAVHVASLEMMRSLEKGRRKSLSSMAAHAFRISAIAERVLGRALEPLIVTLAMLHDVVEDGSVRVTGYGHSLRKIQFRFGGPIAAMVSELTDSTVHSAGASKANLTLQQPHLLLPQAQYNVGRFTDMTVKATEAEVPYTLAGIVIKLLDTVVSLEEGIRDPELMCGHWRHSGARIYWAERDRGAIVTPLLKRLLIELKSSQADPKYATRPHHVNAVRLRAGSAILETVLMYQDMYATQNLAILAQEFSLDAVQRETLISLFYDRNVNQKQFEERVLHGLLDDEKLRQNVESGQVAHIGYTTLYAKNAKPDSSRSEQTFIEYRNSALRRHRMRRDLGIDTTEKLTALTLRQEQVLRMFDRTVWHEGESGRVEKQRELQGHGRRLAATGS
;
A
#
# COMPACT_ATOMS: atom_id res chain seq x y z
N MET A 1 -21.66 -16.01 0.31
CA MET A 1 -22.97 -15.69 0.93
C MET A 1 -23.83 -14.91 -0.05
N ALA A 2 -25.08 -15.32 -0.28
CA ALA A 2 -26.05 -14.59 -1.11
C ALA A 2 -26.40 -13.24 -0.47
N ARG A 3 -26.50 -12.19 -1.30
CA ARG A 3 -26.42 -10.78 -0.85
C ARG A 3 -27.76 -10.24 -0.37
N ALA A 4 -27.73 -9.48 0.72
CA ALA A 4 -28.92 -8.83 1.27
C ALA A 4 -29.33 -7.52 0.56
N TYR A 5 -28.46 -6.91 -0.28
CA TYR A 5 -28.72 -5.60 -0.95
C TYR A 5 -28.05 -5.49 -2.34
N PRO A 6 -28.57 -4.65 -3.25
CA PRO A 6 -27.93 -4.34 -4.55
C PRO A 6 -26.55 -3.69 -4.37
N LEU A 7 -25.60 -4.01 -5.25
CA LEU A 7 -24.29 -3.36 -5.24
C LEU A 7 -24.38 -1.94 -5.80
N THR A 8 -23.91 -0.96 -5.03
CA THR A 8 -23.72 0.41 -5.51
C THR A 8 -22.44 0.51 -6.33
N ASP A 9 -22.33 1.55 -7.17
CA ASP A 9 -21.13 1.83 -7.96
C ASP A 9 -19.88 2.00 -7.08
N LEU A 10 -20.03 2.66 -5.92
CA LEU A 10 -18.94 2.82 -4.95
C LEU A 10 -18.44 1.46 -4.42
N VAL A 11 -19.35 0.53 -4.10
CA VAL A 11 -18.97 -0.79 -3.61
C VAL A 11 -18.23 -1.58 -4.69
N LYS A 12 -18.69 -1.52 -5.95
CA LYS A 12 -18.00 -2.16 -7.08
C LYS A 12 -16.60 -1.58 -7.26
N LEU A 13 -16.45 -0.26 -7.23
CA LEU A 13 -15.15 0.41 -7.34
C LEU A 13 -14.19 0.00 -6.23
N VAL A 14 -14.64 0.02 -4.98
CA VAL A 14 -13.81 -0.32 -3.82
C VAL A 14 -13.40 -1.79 -3.81
N ARG A 15 -14.29 -2.68 -4.26
CA ARG A 15 -13.91 -4.09 -4.46
C ARG A 15 -12.88 -4.26 -5.57
N ALA A 16 -12.99 -3.49 -6.65
CA ALA A 16 -11.99 -3.51 -7.71
C ALA A 16 -10.61 -3.08 -7.20
N TYR A 17 -10.54 -2.04 -6.35
CA TYR A 17 -9.30 -1.68 -5.65
C TYR A 17 -8.73 -2.84 -4.82
N GLY A 18 -9.59 -3.55 -4.07
CA GLY A 18 -9.17 -4.73 -3.30
C GLY A 18 -8.60 -5.86 -4.18
N VAL A 19 -9.25 -6.14 -5.32
CA VAL A 19 -8.77 -7.15 -6.29
C VAL A 19 -7.43 -6.72 -6.87
N LEU A 20 -7.32 -5.48 -7.36
CA LEU A 20 -6.09 -4.91 -7.93
C LEU A 20 -4.91 -4.99 -6.96
N ALA A 21 -5.12 -4.62 -5.69
CA ALA A 21 -4.10 -4.75 -4.66
C ALA A 21 -3.62 -6.21 -4.53
N GLY A 22 -4.53 -7.18 -4.64
CA GLY A 22 -4.17 -8.59 -4.47
C GLY A 22 -3.64 -9.28 -5.71
N THR A 23 -3.92 -8.80 -6.92
CA THR A 23 -3.47 -9.43 -8.17
C THR A 23 -2.27 -8.74 -8.80
N SER A 24 -2.15 -7.42 -8.66
CA SER A 24 -1.27 -6.60 -9.49
C SER A 24 -0.22 -5.82 -8.70
N ASP A 25 -0.20 -5.93 -7.37
CA ASP A 25 0.81 -5.24 -6.55
C ASP A 25 2.24 -5.71 -6.85
N MET A 26 2.43 -6.99 -7.15
CA MET A 26 3.76 -7.55 -7.45
C MET A 26 4.11 -7.54 -8.94
N GLU A 27 3.26 -6.94 -9.76
CA GLU A 27 3.54 -6.79 -11.19
C GLU A 27 4.13 -5.41 -11.48
N ARG A 28 5.11 -5.35 -12.38
CA ARG A 28 5.68 -4.11 -12.89
C ARG A 28 5.47 -4.00 -14.38
N VAL A 29 5.39 -2.76 -14.84
CA VAL A 29 5.58 -2.47 -16.27
C VAL A 29 6.92 -3.07 -16.74
N LEU A 30 6.94 -3.66 -17.93
CA LEU A 30 8.09 -4.36 -18.53
C LEU A 30 8.42 -5.73 -17.92
N ALA A 31 8.55 -5.83 -16.59
CA ALA A 31 9.02 -7.06 -15.94
C ALA A 31 7.91 -8.11 -15.68
N GLY A 32 6.64 -7.72 -15.68
CA GLY A 32 5.56 -8.61 -15.26
C GLY A 32 5.64 -8.91 -13.76
N THR A 33 5.37 -10.15 -13.36
CA THR A 33 5.44 -10.56 -11.94
C THR A 33 6.90 -10.65 -11.48
N LEU A 34 7.24 -9.89 -10.44
CA LEU A 34 8.58 -9.87 -9.88
C LEU A 34 8.88 -11.07 -8.97
N SER A 35 10.17 -11.43 -8.88
CA SER A 35 10.69 -12.28 -7.81
C SER A 35 10.52 -11.62 -6.42
N ARG A 36 10.58 -12.45 -5.37
CA ARG A 36 10.52 -11.94 -3.98
C ARG A 36 11.77 -11.13 -3.64
N GLU A 37 12.92 -11.54 -4.15
CA GLU A 37 14.22 -10.90 -3.97
C GLU A 37 14.22 -9.49 -4.56
N TRP A 38 13.65 -9.32 -5.76
CA TRP A 38 13.47 -8.00 -6.35
C TRP A 38 12.55 -7.13 -5.47
N ILE A 39 11.38 -7.65 -5.06
CA ILE A 39 10.44 -6.89 -4.21
C ILE A 39 11.13 -6.41 -2.92
N ALA A 40 11.95 -7.26 -2.28
CA ALA A 40 12.70 -6.91 -1.09
C ALA A 40 13.69 -5.75 -1.31
N LYS A 41 14.32 -5.67 -2.50
CA LYS A 41 15.22 -4.55 -2.85
C LYS A 41 14.50 -3.22 -3.05
N GLU A 42 13.22 -3.24 -3.41
CA GLU A 42 12.43 -2.02 -3.59
C GLU A 42 11.91 -1.43 -2.26
N VAL A 43 12.03 -2.16 -1.16
CA VAL A 43 11.55 -1.76 0.17
C VAL A 43 12.18 -0.44 0.61
N GLU A 44 11.37 0.39 1.25
CA GLU A 44 11.81 1.67 1.79
C GLU A 44 12.89 1.51 2.85
N HIS A 45 14.05 2.13 2.60
CA HIS A 45 15.09 2.30 3.60
C HIS A 45 15.95 3.52 3.24
N LEU A 46 16.88 3.87 4.14
CA LEU A 46 17.82 4.97 3.93
C LEU A 46 19.15 4.43 3.39
N VAL A 47 19.65 5.05 2.32
CA VAL A 47 20.98 4.76 1.74
C VAL A 47 21.82 6.03 1.64
N PRO A 48 23.15 5.97 1.81
CA PRO A 48 24.02 7.12 1.57
C PRO A 48 23.96 7.54 0.10
N LEU A 49 23.90 8.83 -0.18
CA LEU A 49 23.92 9.38 -1.55
C LEU A 49 25.17 8.93 -2.32
N SER A 50 26.30 8.74 -1.63
CA SER A 50 27.53 8.22 -2.22
C SER A 50 27.50 6.75 -2.64
N SER A 51 26.48 5.99 -2.21
CA SER A 51 26.33 4.57 -2.58
C SER A 51 25.61 4.39 -3.91
N LEU A 52 25.02 5.45 -4.47
CA LEU A 52 24.30 5.38 -5.74
C LEU A 52 25.26 5.30 -6.93
N PRO A 53 24.85 4.67 -8.04
CA PRO A 53 25.64 4.61 -9.26
C PRO A 53 25.97 6.02 -9.80
N PRO A 54 27.23 6.34 -10.14
CA PRO A 54 27.60 7.66 -10.66
C PRO A 54 26.80 8.09 -11.90
N LYS A 55 26.52 7.14 -12.81
CA LYS A 55 25.70 7.36 -14.01
C LYS A 55 24.30 7.87 -13.70
N LEU A 56 23.74 7.58 -12.52
CA LEU A 56 22.43 8.12 -12.13
C LEU A 56 22.45 9.64 -12.14
N PHE A 57 23.53 10.24 -11.64
CA PHE A 57 23.68 11.69 -11.53
C PHE A 57 23.84 12.41 -12.87
N GLU A 58 24.17 11.67 -13.94
CA GLU A 58 24.25 12.22 -15.29
C GLU A 58 22.85 12.46 -15.89
N THR A 59 21.83 11.74 -15.41
CA THR A 59 20.44 11.90 -15.83
C THR A 59 19.77 13.11 -15.18
N GLN A 60 18.70 13.62 -15.81
CA GLN A 60 17.85 14.65 -15.21
C GLN A 60 17.39 14.31 -13.78
N ARG A 61 17.00 13.06 -13.53
CA ARG A 61 16.49 12.65 -12.22
C ARG A 61 17.58 12.61 -11.15
N GLY A 62 18.78 12.17 -11.51
CA GLY A 62 19.91 12.22 -10.59
C GLY A 62 20.33 13.66 -10.30
N ARG A 63 20.28 14.56 -11.28
CA ARG A 63 20.53 15.99 -11.05
C ARG A 63 19.47 16.63 -10.17
N ASP A 64 18.19 16.31 -10.35
CA ASP A 64 17.11 16.74 -9.44
C ASP A 64 17.40 16.33 -8.00
N LEU A 65 17.89 15.09 -7.81
CA LEU A 65 18.29 14.56 -6.52
C LEU A 65 19.50 15.33 -5.93
N LEU A 66 20.52 15.63 -6.75
CA LEU A 66 21.67 16.42 -6.32
C LEU A 66 21.28 17.85 -5.94
N ALA A 67 20.42 18.51 -6.72
CA ALA A 67 19.88 19.83 -6.43
C ALA A 67 19.18 19.83 -5.07
N ALA A 68 18.27 18.87 -4.87
CA ALA A 68 17.51 18.74 -3.63
C ALA A 68 18.41 18.48 -2.41
N GLU A 69 19.43 17.64 -2.55
CA GLU A 69 20.30 17.30 -1.43
C GLU A 69 21.39 18.33 -1.20
N LEU A 70 22.29 18.51 -2.16
CA LEU A 70 23.50 19.31 -1.98
C LEU A 70 23.20 20.80 -1.93
N PHE A 71 22.14 21.24 -2.60
CA PHE A 71 21.80 22.64 -2.81
C PHE A 71 20.42 23.03 -2.26
N SER A 72 19.89 22.30 -1.26
CA SER A 72 18.55 22.52 -0.66
C SER A 72 18.17 23.96 -0.28
N LYS A 73 19.14 24.88 -0.11
CA LYS A 73 18.93 26.29 0.22
C LYS A 73 19.03 27.24 -0.99
N GLN A 74 19.29 26.71 -2.17
CA GLN A 74 19.51 27.45 -3.41
C GLN A 74 18.50 26.95 -4.44
N ASP A 75 17.85 27.88 -5.15
CA ASP A 75 16.97 27.53 -6.28
C ASP A 75 17.82 27.32 -7.53
N ILE A 76 18.56 26.20 -7.54
CA ILE A 76 19.42 25.82 -8.67
C ILE A 76 18.62 25.03 -9.68
N ASP A 77 18.77 25.38 -10.95
CA ASP A 77 18.32 24.56 -12.06
C ASP A 77 19.15 23.26 -12.10
N PRO A 78 18.52 22.08 -11.90
CA PRO A 78 19.21 20.79 -11.92
C PRO A 78 20.07 20.57 -13.17
N GLU A 79 19.65 21.08 -14.33
CA GLU A 79 20.40 20.91 -15.60
C GLU A 79 21.79 21.56 -15.56
N THR A 80 21.98 22.58 -14.72
CA THR A 80 23.25 23.31 -14.57
C THR A 80 24.27 22.61 -13.67
N ILE A 81 23.84 21.58 -12.93
CA ILE A 81 24.71 20.80 -12.06
C ILE A 81 25.61 19.91 -12.93
N LYS A 82 26.92 20.02 -12.73
CA LYS A 82 27.95 19.17 -13.35
C LYS A 82 28.43 18.12 -12.33
N PRO A 83 27.92 16.87 -12.37
CA PRO A 83 28.25 15.84 -11.38
C PRO A 83 29.75 15.57 -11.26
N GLU A 84 30.50 15.67 -12.36
CA GLU A 84 31.94 15.48 -12.43
C GLU A 84 32.74 16.46 -11.56
N ASN A 85 32.17 17.63 -11.28
CA ASN A 85 32.78 18.64 -10.40
C ASN A 85 32.48 18.40 -8.91
N LEU A 86 31.64 17.42 -8.59
CA LEU A 86 31.23 17.10 -7.23
C LEU A 86 31.99 15.87 -6.74
N SER A 87 32.72 16.00 -5.63
CA SER A 87 33.30 14.83 -4.95
C SER A 87 32.21 14.07 -4.20
N MET A 88 31.45 13.23 -4.91
CA MET A 88 30.29 12.50 -4.37
C MET A 88 30.66 11.56 -3.23
N ARG A 89 31.88 11.00 -3.24
CA ARG A 89 32.40 10.18 -2.14
C ARG A 89 32.46 10.97 -0.83
N ILE A 90 32.80 12.26 -0.88
CA ILE A 90 32.89 13.12 0.29
C ILE A 90 31.53 13.74 0.58
N ALA A 91 30.94 14.44 -0.39
CA ALA A 91 29.70 15.21 -0.24
C ALA A 91 28.47 14.33 0.03
N GLY A 92 28.44 13.09 -0.48
CA GLY A 92 27.31 12.17 -0.36
C GLY A 92 27.39 11.18 0.80
N SER A 93 28.57 10.97 1.40
CA SER A 93 28.77 9.92 2.43
C SER A 93 27.94 10.11 3.70
N ARG A 94 27.65 11.37 4.06
CA ARG A 94 26.87 11.73 5.26
C ARG A 94 25.41 12.06 4.95
N ARG A 95 24.99 11.97 3.68
CA ARG A 95 23.65 12.34 3.25
C ARG A 95 22.85 11.08 2.98
N MET A 96 21.96 10.76 3.91
CA MET A 96 21.07 9.61 3.78
C MET A 96 19.84 10.02 2.99
N ILE A 97 19.52 9.27 1.94
CA ILE A 97 18.32 9.46 1.13
C ILE A 97 17.42 8.24 1.23
N ASN A 98 16.13 8.45 1.03
CA ASN A 98 15.15 7.37 0.97
C ASN A 98 15.16 6.67 -0.40
N THR A 99 15.15 5.34 -0.43
CA THR A 99 15.12 4.53 -1.66
C THR A 99 13.86 4.74 -2.50
N ASN A 100 12.77 5.25 -1.93
CA ASN A 100 11.56 5.64 -2.69
C ASN A 100 11.78 6.86 -3.60
N ARG A 101 12.92 7.55 -3.51
CA ARG A 101 13.29 8.64 -4.43
C ARG A 101 13.97 8.15 -5.71
N LEU A 102 14.45 6.91 -5.70
CA LEU A 102 15.17 6.30 -6.82
C LEU A 102 14.20 5.90 -7.94
N PRO A 103 14.66 5.89 -9.20
CA PRO A 103 13.92 5.31 -10.31
C PRO A 103 13.52 3.85 -10.03
N LYS A 104 12.26 3.51 -10.27
CA LYS A 104 11.71 2.15 -10.16
C LYS A 104 10.71 1.95 -11.29
N LEU A 105 10.50 0.71 -11.70
CA LEU A 105 9.38 0.38 -12.58
C LEU A 105 8.09 0.62 -11.79
N GLU A 106 7.06 1.12 -12.45
CA GLU A 106 5.77 1.36 -11.80
C GLU A 106 4.96 0.07 -11.69
N PRO A 107 4.18 -0.10 -10.60
CA PRO A 107 3.25 -1.22 -10.48
C PRO A 107 2.10 -1.11 -11.49
N ILE A 108 1.65 -2.25 -12.03
CA ILE A 108 0.57 -2.29 -13.03
C ILE A 108 -0.76 -1.75 -12.46
N ILE A 109 -0.94 -1.73 -11.13
CA ILE A 109 -2.08 -1.08 -10.47
C ILE A 109 -2.30 0.36 -10.99
N HIS A 110 -1.23 1.10 -11.27
CA HIS A 110 -1.32 2.48 -11.77
C HIS A 110 -1.93 2.58 -13.17
N GLN A 111 -1.74 1.57 -14.02
CA GLN A 111 -2.40 1.50 -15.32
C GLN A 111 -3.92 1.48 -15.17
N ALA A 112 -4.45 0.69 -14.22
CA ALA A 112 -5.88 0.58 -13.97
C ALA A 112 -6.46 1.90 -13.44
N VAL A 113 -5.75 2.58 -12.53
CA VAL A 113 -6.14 3.90 -12.00
C VAL A 113 -6.21 4.94 -13.12
N LEU A 114 -5.18 4.97 -13.97
CA LEU A 114 -5.09 5.93 -15.06
C LEU A 114 -6.20 5.70 -16.10
N ALA A 115 -6.43 4.46 -16.52
CA ALA A 115 -7.48 4.09 -17.46
C ALA A 115 -8.87 4.44 -16.90
N ALA A 116 -9.13 4.17 -15.61
CA ALA A 116 -10.39 4.51 -14.98
C ALA A 116 -10.65 6.02 -14.97
N ASN A 117 -9.62 6.83 -14.67
CA ASN A 117 -9.74 8.30 -14.68
C ASN A 117 -9.92 8.87 -16.08
N MET A 118 -9.27 8.28 -17.09
CA MET A 118 -9.49 8.62 -18.50
C MET A 118 -10.95 8.35 -18.92
N LEU A 119 -11.50 7.19 -18.57
CA LEU A 119 -12.89 6.84 -18.88
C LEU A 119 -13.90 7.67 -18.08
N LEU A 120 -13.58 8.04 -16.84
CA LEU A 120 -14.39 8.99 -16.09
C LEU A 120 -14.41 10.36 -16.80
N GLY A 121 -13.29 10.79 -17.39
CA GLY A 121 -13.21 11.99 -18.21
C GLY A 121 -14.16 11.92 -19.41
N VAL A 122 -14.20 10.79 -20.12
CA VAL A 122 -15.15 10.57 -21.22
C VAL A 122 -16.59 10.55 -20.72
N ARG A 123 -16.87 9.91 -19.58
CA ARG A 123 -18.22 9.87 -19.00
C ARG A 123 -18.74 11.28 -18.69
N LEU A 124 -17.92 12.14 -18.11
CA LEU A 124 -18.32 13.49 -17.68
C LEU A 124 -18.25 14.53 -18.80
N TYR A 125 -17.23 14.44 -19.67
CA TYR A 125 -16.88 15.52 -20.61
C TYR A 125 -16.72 15.04 -22.06
N GLY A 126 -16.94 13.75 -22.34
CA GLY A 126 -17.00 13.23 -23.71
C GLY A 126 -18.13 13.84 -24.53
N SER A 127 -18.22 13.45 -25.80
CA SER A 127 -19.27 13.94 -26.70
C SER A 127 -19.38 15.47 -26.75
N HIS A 128 -18.24 16.16 -26.91
CA HIS A 128 -18.12 17.63 -26.94
C HIS A 128 -18.56 18.31 -25.62
N GLY A 129 -18.08 17.80 -24.48
CA GLY A 129 -18.37 18.39 -23.16
C GLY A 129 -19.76 18.06 -22.60
N ARG A 130 -20.56 17.25 -23.31
CA ARG A 130 -21.92 16.84 -22.86
C ARG A 130 -21.89 15.62 -21.92
N GLY A 131 -20.77 14.91 -21.89
CA GLY A 131 -20.62 13.63 -21.21
C GLY A 131 -21.23 12.48 -21.99
N THR A 132 -20.61 11.30 -21.89
CA THR A 132 -21.06 10.08 -22.55
C THR A 132 -21.71 9.15 -21.52
N ARG A 133 -23.04 9.20 -21.37
CA ARG A 133 -23.77 8.44 -20.33
C ARG A 133 -23.65 6.92 -20.45
N SER A 134 -23.46 6.40 -21.66
CA SER A 134 -23.25 4.98 -21.93
C SER A 134 -21.90 4.47 -21.42
N MET A 135 -20.93 5.36 -21.17
CA MET A 135 -19.72 5.04 -20.41
C MET A 135 -20.08 4.87 -18.93
N THR A 136 -20.54 3.68 -18.54
CA THR A 136 -21.04 3.39 -17.18
C THR A 136 -19.92 3.15 -16.17
N HIS A 137 -20.22 3.27 -14.87
CA HIS A 137 -19.27 2.85 -13.82
C HIS A 137 -18.95 1.35 -13.88
N ASP A 138 -19.90 0.52 -14.33
CA ASP A 138 -19.65 -0.91 -14.51
C ASP A 138 -18.57 -1.16 -15.56
N LEU A 139 -18.55 -0.40 -16.65
CA LEU A 139 -17.50 -0.48 -17.65
C LEU A 139 -16.16 0.06 -17.14
N ILE A 140 -16.17 1.14 -16.35
CA ILE A 140 -14.94 1.66 -15.70
C ILE A 140 -14.34 0.60 -14.78
N VAL A 141 -15.17 -0.04 -13.95
CA VAL A 141 -14.75 -1.13 -13.06
C VAL A 141 -14.27 -2.34 -13.86
N ALA A 142 -14.95 -2.71 -14.95
CA ALA A 142 -14.52 -3.81 -15.81
C ALA A 142 -13.17 -3.53 -16.47
N THR A 143 -12.94 -2.29 -16.91
CA THR A 143 -11.66 -1.83 -17.47
C THR A 143 -10.53 -1.96 -16.46
N MET A 144 -10.80 -1.67 -15.18
CA MET A 144 -9.83 -1.85 -14.11
C MET A 144 -9.50 -3.33 -13.86
N LEU A 145 -10.48 -4.22 -13.96
CA LEU A 145 -10.37 -5.63 -13.58
C LEU A 145 -9.86 -6.56 -14.69
N GLN A 146 -9.87 -6.12 -15.95
CA GLN A 146 -9.56 -7.02 -17.08
C GLN A 146 -8.16 -7.66 -16.97
N ASP A 147 -7.14 -6.91 -16.50
CA ASP A 147 -5.79 -7.44 -16.28
C ASP A 147 -5.69 -8.33 -15.01
N SER A 148 -6.70 -8.34 -14.14
CA SER A 148 -6.78 -9.23 -12.97
C SER A 148 -7.39 -10.59 -13.31
N TYR A 149 -8.08 -10.72 -14.44
CA TYR A 149 -8.76 -11.95 -14.83
C TYR A 149 -7.77 -13.11 -15.02
N GLY A 150 -8.08 -14.27 -14.41
CA GLY A 150 -7.20 -15.44 -14.37
C GLY A 150 -6.06 -15.39 -13.35
N LYS A 151 -5.91 -14.29 -12.58
CA LYS A 151 -4.84 -14.15 -11.59
C LYS A 151 -5.26 -14.57 -10.19
N SER A 152 -4.28 -14.96 -9.39
CA SER A 152 -4.46 -15.28 -7.97
C SER A 152 -4.66 -14.00 -7.14
N HIS A 153 -5.76 -13.92 -6.39
CA HIS A 153 -6.04 -12.81 -5.49
C HIS A 153 -5.36 -13.02 -4.13
N ARG A 154 -4.19 -12.42 -3.95
CA ARG A 154 -3.35 -12.68 -2.76
C ARG A 154 -3.94 -12.24 -1.42
N TYR A 155 -4.89 -11.29 -1.40
CA TYR A 155 -5.57 -10.87 -0.16
C TYR A 155 -6.84 -11.70 0.17
N SER A 156 -7.11 -12.76 -0.59
CA SER A 156 -8.21 -13.69 -0.28
C SER A 156 -7.88 -14.63 0.90
N ALA A 157 -6.60 -14.94 1.10
CA ALA A 157 -6.12 -15.79 2.19
C ALA A 157 -4.74 -15.36 2.70
N PHE A 158 -4.33 -15.89 3.85
CA PHE A 158 -2.98 -15.70 4.37
C PHE A 158 -1.97 -16.65 3.71
N SER A 159 -2.39 -17.86 3.34
CA SER A 159 -1.53 -18.83 2.68
C SER A 159 -1.53 -18.66 1.16
N SER A 160 -0.34 -18.70 0.56
CA SER A 160 -0.16 -18.61 -0.89
C SER A 160 -0.87 -19.69 -1.70
N HIS A 161 -1.20 -20.82 -1.07
CA HIS A 161 -1.83 -21.98 -1.70
C HIS A 161 -3.37 -21.92 -1.64
N ASP A 162 -3.91 -21.07 -0.78
CA ASP A 162 -5.35 -20.94 -0.53
C ASP A 162 -5.95 -19.71 -1.22
N HIS A 163 -5.17 -19.04 -2.08
CA HIS A 163 -5.64 -17.84 -2.76
C HIS A 163 -6.71 -18.18 -3.80
N GLU A 164 -7.84 -17.47 -3.74
CA GLU A 164 -8.87 -17.50 -4.78
C GLU A 164 -8.32 -17.01 -6.12
N ILE A 165 -8.75 -17.64 -7.22
CA ILE A 165 -8.47 -17.16 -8.58
C ILE A 165 -9.60 -16.22 -9.00
N VAL A 166 -9.25 -15.12 -9.66
CA VAL A 166 -10.22 -14.18 -10.24
C VAL A 166 -10.73 -14.75 -11.57
N ASP A 167 -11.67 -15.68 -11.49
CA ASP A 167 -12.34 -16.31 -12.62
C ASP A 167 -13.76 -15.76 -12.83
N ASP A 168 -14.51 -16.34 -13.77
CA ASP A 168 -15.91 -15.98 -14.03
C ASP A 168 -16.75 -16.06 -12.75
N THR A 169 -16.64 -17.17 -12.02
CA THR A 169 -17.38 -17.40 -10.78
C THR A 169 -17.11 -16.28 -9.80
N TYR A 170 -15.85 -15.90 -9.62
CA TYR A 170 -15.44 -14.79 -8.77
C TYR A 170 -16.06 -13.48 -9.23
N ILE A 171 -15.89 -13.09 -10.51
CA ILE A 171 -16.35 -11.79 -11.00
C ILE A 171 -17.89 -11.69 -10.94
N PHE A 172 -18.62 -12.70 -11.41
CA PHE A 172 -20.09 -12.72 -11.33
C PHE A 172 -20.55 -12.68 -9.88
N THR A 173 -19.90 -13.44 -8.98
CA THR A 173 -20.25 -13.46 -7.56
C THR A 173 -19.94 -12.14 -6.85
N TRP A 174 -18.83 -11.46 -7.19
CA TRP A 174 -18.33 -10.28 -6.46
C TRP A 174 -18.74 -8.93 -7.08
N PHE A 175 -19.09 -8.88 -8.37
CA PHE A 175 -19.44 -7.65 -9.07
C PHE A 175 -20.80 -7.70 -9.79
N GLY A 176 -21.36 -8.88 -10.01
CA GLY A 176 -22.65 -9.09 -10.68
C GLY A 176 -22.54 -9.12 -12.21
N ASP A 177 -23.65 -9.49 -12.85
CA ASP A 177 -23.69 -9.85 -14.28
C ASP A 177 -23.20 -8.77 -15.24
N SER A 178 -23.52 -7.52 -14.96
CA SER A 178 -23.15 -6.39 -15.82
C SER A 178 -21.62 -6.24 -15.90
N VAL A 179 -20.94 -6.18 -14.75
CA VAL A 179 -19.48 -6.10 -14.70
C VAL A 179 -18.85 -7.39 -15.24
N GLY A 180 -19.37 -8.57 -14.89
CA GLY A 180 -18.83 -9.84 -15.36
C GLY A 180 -18.78 -9.97 -16.88
N LYS A 181 -19.90 -9.67 -17.55
CA LYS A 181 -19.94 -9.70 -19.02
C LYS A 181 -18.97 -8.69 -19.65
N LEU A 182 -18.84 -7.50 -19.06
CA LEU A 182 -17.94 -6.46 -19.56
C LEU A 182 -16.46 -6.81 -19.34
N VAL A 183 -16.09 -7.44 -18.22
CA VAL A 183 -14.71 -7.89 -17.96
C VAL A 183 -14.30 -8.92 -19.01
N ILE A 184 -15.14 -9.93 -19.25
CA ILE A 184 -14.87 -10.98 -20.24
C ILE A 184 -14.76 -10.38 -21.64
N ALA A 185 -15.74 -9.58 -22.05
CA ALA A 185 -15.74 -8.95 -23.37
C ALA A 185 -14.52 -8.04 -23.60
N LEU A 186 -14.09 -7.30 -22.57
CA LEU A 186 -12.87 -6.49 -22.65
C LEU A 186 -11.62 -7.35 -22.74
N ALA A 187 -11.49 -8.37 -21.89
CA ALA A 187 -10.31 -9.25 -21.87
C ALA A 187 -10.14 -9.99 -23.22
N GLU A 188 -11.23 -10.57 -23.74
CA GLU A 188 -11.25 -11.26 -25.04
C GLU A 188 -10.88 -10.31 -26.18
N TYR A 189 -11.57 -9.17 -26.29
CA TYR A 189 -11.31 -8.22 -27.37
C TYR A 189 -9.90 -7.61 -27.27
N LEU A 190 -9.39 -7.34 -26.06
CA LEU A 190 -8.04 -6.81 -25.88
C LEU A 190 -6.98 -7.82 -26.31
N ALA A 191 -7.17 -9.12 -26.02
CA ALA A 191 -6.28 -10.17 -26.51
C ALA A 191 -6.26 -10.23 -28.04
N LEU A 192 -7.45 -10.31 -28.66
CA LEU A 192 -7.62 -10.29 -30.12
C LEU A 192 -7.00 -9.03 -30.77
N PHE A 193 -7.21 -7.86 -30.16
CA PHE A 193 -6.64 -6.60 -30.61
C PHE A 193 -5.11 -6.62 -30.57
N ASN A 194 -4.52 -7.05 -29.46
CA ASN A 194 -3.06 -7.10 -29.29
C ASN A 194 -2.42 -8.08 -30.28
N GLU A 195 -3.01 -9.28 -30.43
CA GLU A 195 -2.55 -10.27 -31.41
C GLU A 195 -2.63 -9.74 -32.84
N SER A 196 -3.72 -9.05 -33.18
CA SER A 196 -3.90 -8.48 -34.52
C SER A 196 -2.85 -7.40 -34.82
N VAL A 197 -2.58 -6.51 -33.86
CA VAL A 197 -1.56 -5.47 -34.04
C VAL A 197 -0.15 -6.08 -34.12
N ALA A 198 0.18 -7.02 -33.23
CA ALA A 198 1.49 -7.69 -33.21
C ALA A 198 1.73 -8.53 -34.48
N GLY A 199 0.71 -9.21 -34.99
CA GLY A 199 0.77 -9.99 -36.23
C GLY A 199 0.61 -9.17 -37.51
N ALA A 200 0.49 -7.84 -37.41
CA ALA A 200 0.16 -6.94 -38.52
C ALA A 200 -1.11 -7.35 -39.31
N LEU A 201 -2.06 -7.98 -38.63
CA LEU A 201 -3.35 -8.41 -39.17
C LEU A 201 -4.38 -7.26 -39.12
N PRO A 202 -5.47 -7.34 -39.90
CA PRO A 202 -6.60 -6.42 -39.76
C PRO A 202 -7.16 -6.48 -38.33
N VAL A 203 -7.28 -5.31 -37.69
CA VAL A 203 -7.84 -5.20 -36.34
C VAL A 203 -9.35 -5.44 -36.42
N PRO A 204 -9.92 -6.36 -35.61
CA PRO A 204 -11.35 -6.62 -35.62
C PRO A 204 -12.16 -5.38 -35.20
N GLU A 205 -13.41 -5.30 -35.66
CA GLU A 205 -14.29 -4.23 -35.18
C GLU A 205 -14.64 -4.42 -33.70
N PRO A 206 -14.63 -3.34 -32.90
CA PRO A 206 -14.99 -3.41 -31.49
C PRO A 206 -16.48 -3.75 -31.33
N PRO A 207 -16.87 -4.53 -30.31
CA PRO A 207 -18.28 -4.85 -30.06
C PRO A 207 -19.17 -3.61 -29.87
N THR A 208 -18.60 -2.55 -29.27
CA THR A 208 -19.27 -1.27 -29.05
C THR A 208 -18.25 -0.11 -29.06
N PRO A 209 -18.68 1.14 -29.31
CA PRO A 209 -17.85 2.33 -29.14
C PRO A 209 -17.23 2.49 -27.75
N GLU A 210 -17.96 2.05 -26.72
CA GLU A 210 -17.50 2.11 -25.33
C GLU A 210 -16.35 1.13 -25.08
N ILE A 211 -16.42 -0.09 -25.63
CA ILE A 211 -15.30 -1.05 -25.58
C ILE A 211 -14.09 -0.51 -26.36
N ALA A 212 -14.31 0.10 -27.53
CA ALA A 212 -13.25 0.76 -28.29
C ALA A 212 -12.52 1.84 -27.45
N THR A 213 -13.30 2.68 -26.78
CA THR A 213 -12.79 3.75 -25.91
C THR A 213 -12.06 3.18 -24.68
N ALA A 214 -12.56 2.10 -24.07
CA ALA A 214 -11.91 1.40 -22.96
C ALA A 214 -10.55 0.82 -23.37
N VAL A 215 -10.47 0.17 -24.53
CA VAL A 215 -9.22 -0.37 -25.09
C VAL A 215 -8.21 0.75 -25.36
N ALA A 216 -8.67 1.87 -25.93
CA ALA A 216 -7.85 3.06 -26.13
C ALA A 216 -7.28 3.61 -24.80
N ALA A 217 -8.11 3.70 -23.75
CA ALA A 217 -7.66 4.14 -22.43
C ALA A 217 -6.66 3.17 -21.78
N ILE A 218 -6.88 1.85 -21.92
CA ILE A 218 -5.95 0.81 -21.44
C ILE A 218 -4.58 0.94 -22.11
N GLN A 219 -4.55 1.00 -23.45
CA GLN A 219 -3.29 1.08 -24.19
C GLN A 219 -2.53 2.37 -23.91
N ALA A 220 -3.23 3.51 -23.86
CA ALA A 220 -2.60 4.78 -23.49
C ALA A 220 -2.04 4.76 -22.06
N SER A 221 -2.72 4.08 -21.14
CA SER A 221 -2.22 3.93 -19.76
C SER A 221 -0.96 3.06 -19.70
N ARG A 222 -0.92 1.96 -20.47
CA ARG A 222 0.28 1.11 -20.61
C ARG A 222 1.46 1.91 -21.17
N LEU A 223 1.21 2.64 -22.27
CA LEU A 223 2.21 3.49 -22.89
C LEU A 223 2.77 4.55 -21.92
N ARG A 224 1.92 5.17 -21.10
CA ARG A 224 2.38 6.13 -20.08
C ARG A 224 3.37 5.52 -19.11
N LEU A 225 3.10 4.31 -18.59
CA LEU A 225 4.00 3.64 -17.64
C LEU A 225 5.33 3.27 -18.30
N VAL A 226 5.31 2.81 -19.55
CA VAL A 226 6.54 2.50 -20.31
C VAL A 226 7.33 3.77 -20.62
N ALA A 227 6.66 4.85 -21.03
CA ALA A 227 7.29 6.14 -21.26
C ALA A 227 7.96 6.70 -19.99
N ARG A 228 7.40 6.43 -18.81
CA ARG A 228 8.04 6.76 -17.54
C ARG A 228 9.32 5.97 -17.34
N ALA A 229 9.28 4.65 -17.51
CA ALA A 229 10.45 3.79 -17.36
C ALA A 229 11.59 4.23 -18.29
N ALA A 230 11.26 4.52 -19.56
CA ALA A 230 12.19 5.04 -20.56
C ALA A 230 12.77 6.42 -20.17
N GLY A 231 11.93 7.36 -19.74
CA GLY A 231 12.39 8.70 -19.37
C GLY A 231 13.27 8.73 -18.13
N ASP A 232 12.95 7.88 -17.15
CA ASP A 232 13.75 7.72 -15.93
C ASP A 232 14.97 6.81 -16.14
N GLN A 233 15.10 6.15 -17.29
CA GLN A 233 16.17 5.20 -17.64
C GLN A 233 16.32 4.10 -16.59
N VAL A 234 15.20 3.57 -16.10
CA VAL A 234 15.16 2.71 -14.91
C VAL A 234 16.07 1.49 -15.07
N ILE A 235 16.08 0.85 -16.24
CA ILE A 235 16.85 -0.38 -16.49
C ILE A 235 18.36 -0.13 -16.34
N SER A 236 18.83 1.06 -16.70
CA SER A 236 20.24 1.43 -16.60
C SER A 236 20.80 1.40 -15.17
N PHE A 237 19.93 1.46 -14.16
CA PHE A 237 20.30 1.49 -12.73
C PHE A 237 19.99 0.19 -11.99
N MET A 238 19.42 -0.79 -12.68
CA MET A 238 19.17 -2.10 -12.09
C MET A 238 20.47 -2.87 -11.88
N ASP A 239 20.50 -3.69 -10.84
CA ASP A 239 21.61 -4.60 -10.59
C ASP A 239 21.57 -5.82 -11.53
N ARG A 240 22.59 -6.68 -11.42
CA ARG A 240 22.74 -7.85 -12.30
C ARG A 240 21.57 -8.84 -12.19
N GLU A 241 21.03 -9.04 -11.00
CA GLU A 241 19.95 -10.01 -10.77
C GLU A 241 18.65 -9.49 -11.39
N GLN A 242 18.33 -8.22 -11.16
CA GLN A 242 17.17 -7.56 -11.77
C GLN A 242 17.25 -7.54 -13.30
N ARG A 243 18.44 -7.26 -13.87
CA ARG A 243 18.65 -7.34 -15.32
C ARG A 243 18.47 -8.76 -15.86
N SER A 244 18.94 -9.77 -15.13
CA SER A 244 18.77 -11.18 -15.54
C SER A 244 17.28 -11.56 -15.58
N GLU A 245 16.46 -11.07 -14.66
CA GLU A 245 15.00 -11.24 -14.69
C GLU A 245 14.35 -10.52 -15.90
N LEU A 246 14.83 -9.32 -16.27
CA LEU A 246 14.35 -8.61 -17.47
C LEU A 246 14.77 -9.30 -18.78
N GLU A 247 16.00 -9.79 -18.86
CA GLU A 247 16.49 -10.55 -20.01
C GLU A 247 15.68 -11.83 -20.21
N ALA A 248 15.27 -12.48 -19.12
CA ALA A 248 14.41 -13.67 -19.17
C ALA A 248 13.02 -13.41 -19.77
N VAL A 249 12.53 -12.17 -19.71
CA VAL A 249 11.29 -11.74 -20.38
C VAL A 249 11.54 -11.07 -21.75
N GLY A 250 12.78 -11.13 -22.25
CA GLY A 250 13.14 -10.72 -23.61
C GLY A 250 13.64 -9.28 -23.76
N ILE A 251 14.01 -8.60 -22.66
CA ILE A 251 14.51 -7.23 -22.71
C ILE A 251 16.05 -7.22 -22.78
N ASP A 252 16.60 -6.63 -23.84
CA ASP A 252 18.04 -6.42 -23.98
C ASP A 252 18.53 -5.30 -23.05
N CYS A 253 19.02 -5.69 -21.88
CA CYS A 253 19.55 -4.78 -20.87
C CYS A 253 20.95 -4.24 -21.18
N ALA A 254 21.60 -4.69 -22.26
CA ALA A 254 22.91 -4.22 -22.70
C ALA A 254 22.81 -3.09 -23.74
N ALA A 255 21.64 -2.89 -24.36
CA ALA A 255 21.39 -1.79 -25.29
C ALA A 255 21.54 -0.42 -24.62
N ASP A 256 21.89 0.62 -25.40
CA ASP A 256 21.96 2.00 -24.90
C ASP A 256 20.57 2.56 -24.53
N PHE A 257 19.52 2.00 -25.15
CA PHE A 257 18.12 2.31 -24.86
C PHE A 257 17.27 1.04 -24.69
N PRO A 258 17.42 0.31 -23.57
CA PRO A 258 16.75 -0.97 -23.32
C PRO A 258 15.22 -0.91 -23.39
N GLU A 259 14.61 0.21 -22.99
CA GLU A 259 13.16 0.38 -22.98
C GLU A 259 12.56 0.64 -24.38
N GLN A 260 13.38 0.95 -25.40
CA GLN A 260 12.92 1.39 -26.72
C GLN A 260 11.97 0.40 -27.41
N PRO A 261 12.25 -0.92 -27.49
CA PRO A 261 11.37 -1.85 -28.19
C PRO A 261 9.97 -1.90 -27.57
N MET A 262 9.89 -1.90 -26.24
CA MET A 262 8.62 -1.88 -25.52
C MET A 262 7.91 -0.53 -25.67
N LEU A 263 8.65 0.57 -25.70
CA LEU A 263 8.10 1.91 -25.94
C LEU A 263 7.46 2.01 -27.33
N GLU A 264 8.13 1.50 -28.36
CA GLU A 264 7.63 1.45 -29.75
C GLU A 264 6.40 0.55 -29.87
N GLN A 265 6.46 -0.66 -29.31
CA GLN A 265 5.33 -1.59 -29.30
C GLN A 265 4.07 -0.96 -28.69
N HIS A 266 4.19 -0.35 -27.50
CA HIS A 266 3.04 0.28 -26.85
C HIS A 266 2.59 1.58 -27.54
N TYR A 267 3.52 2.28 -28.21
CA TYR A 267 3.18 3.43 -29.05
C TYR A 267 2.28 3.01 -30.22
N ASP A 268 2.65 1.94 -30.93
CA ASP A 268 1.89 1.41 -32.05
C ASP A 268 0.52 0.86 -31.62
N LEU A 269 0.47 0.09 -30.53
CA LEU A 269 -0.78 -0.37 -29.94
C LEU A 269 -1.72 0.79 -29.61
N THR A 270 -1.20 1.86 -29.01
CA THR A 270 -2.00 3.05 -28.66
C THR A 270 -2.47 3.79 -29.92
N LEU A 271 -1.61 3.95 -30.92
CA LEU A 271 -1.98 4.57 -32.20
C LEU A 271 -3.09 3.79 -32.92
N LYS A 272 -3.01 2.46 -32.92
CA LYS A 272 -4.04 1.59 -33.51
C LYS A 272 -5.33 1.65 -32.70
N ALA A 273 -5.25 1.65 -31.37
CA ALA A 273 -6.42 1.74 -30.52
C ALA A 273 -7.17 3.07 -30.70
N PHE A 274 -6.46 4.19 -30.83
CA PHE A 274 -7.07 5.51 -31.10
C PHE A 274 -7.71 5.64 -32.50
N LYS A 275 -7.46 4.69 -33.40
CA LYS A 275 -8.09 4.61 -34.73
C LYS A 275 -9.33 3.72 -34.75
N LEU A 276 -9.64 3.01 -33.66
CA LEU A 276 -10.85 2.21 -33.58
C LEU A 276 -12.11 3.09 -33.76
N PRO A 277 -13.14 2.62 -34.46
CA PRO A 277 -14.37 3.37 -34.65
C PRO A 277 -15.06 3.58 -33.30
N GLY A 278 -15.52 4.82 -33.05
CA GLY A 278 -16.26 5.17 -31.85
C GLY A 278 -15.43 5.66 -30.65
N VAL A 279 -14.10 5.70 -30.74
CA VAL A 279 -13.24 6.27 -29.68
C VAL A 279 -13.52 7.77 -29.52
N ASP A 280 -13.78 8.22 -28.29
CA ASP A 280 -14.04 9.63 -28.01
C ASP A 280 -12.83 10.52 -28.36
N HIS A 281 -13.06 11.47 -29.27
CA HIS A 281 -11.99 12.33 -29.77
C HIS A 281 -11.53 13.36 -28.73
N TYR A 282 -12.48 14.06 -28.08
CA TYR A 282 -12.21 15.28 -27.33
C TYR A 282 -11.80 14.99 -25.89
N ALA A 283 -12.39 14.00 -25.24
CA ALA A 283 -12.12 13.70 -23.84
C ALA A 283 -11.00 12.65 -23.65
N LEU A 284 -10.58 11.96 -24.72
CA LEU A 284 -9.51 10.95 -24.65
C LEU A 284 -8.40 11.17 -25.67
N ARG A 285 -8.73 11.09 -26.97
CA ARG A 285 -7.71 11.01 -28.02
C ARG A 285 -6.90 12.30 -28.16
N GLU A 286 -7.54 13.46 -28.24
CA GLU A 286 -6.87 14.74 -28.46
C GLU A 286 -5.94 15.13 -27.29
N PRO A 287 -6.37 15.09 -26.01
CA PRO A 287 -5.49 15.38 -24.88
C PRO A 287 -4.22 14.50 -24.86
N LEU A 288 -4.38 13.20 -25.13
CA LEU A 288 -3.28 12.23 -25.10
C LEU A 288 -2.42 12.25 -26.37
N ARG A 289 -2.98 12.67 -27.51
CA ARG A 289 -2.19 12.91 -28.73
C ARG A 289 -1.20 14.05 -28.51
N ASN A 290 -1.68 15.15 -27.93
CA ASN A 290 -0.90 16.39 -27.78
C ASN A 290 0.13 16.31 -26.64
N THR A 291 -0.02 15.35 -25.72
CA THR A 291 0.91 15.11 -24.60
C THR A 291 1.71 13.83 -24.82
N LEU A 292 1.10 12.67 -24.58
CA LEU A 292 1.74 11.36 -24.57
C LEU A 292 2.30 10.93 -25.94
N LEU A 293 1.47 10.85 -26.97
CA LEU A 293 1.90 10.30 -28.27
C LEU A 293 2.96 11.17 -28.94
N MET A 294 2.80 12.50 -28.90
CA MET A 294 3.78 13.42 -29.48
C MET A 294 5.13 13.29 -28.75
N ALA A 295 5.13 13.25 -27.42
CA ALA A 295 6.36 13.13 -26.64
C ALA A 295 7.06 11.79 -26.86
N VAL A 296 6.31 10.68 -26.92
CA VAL A 296 6.88 9.35 -27.20
C VAL A 296 7.46 9.29 -28.61
N ARG A 297 6.73 9.79 -29.62
CA ARG A 297 7.25 9.84 -30.99
C ARG A 297 8.56 10.61 -31.07
N ASP A 298 8.61 11.79 -30.45
CA ASP A 298 9.83 12.61 -30.44
C ASP A 298 11.03 11.86 -29.82
N ALA A 299 10.80 11.01 -28.82
CA ALA A 299 11.83 10.18 -28.19
C ALA A 299 12.21 8.93 -29.00
N LEU A 300 11.27 8.36 -29.77
CA LEU A 300 11.54 7.27 -30.71
C LEU A 300 12.33 7.77 -31.94
N ASP A 301 11.98 8.95 -32.45
CA ASP A 301 12.67 9.59 -33.58
C ASP A 301 14.06 10.11 -33.17
N ASP A 302 14.22 10.56 -31.93
CA ASP A 302 15.46 11.10 -31.37
C ASP A 302 15.67 10.59 -29.93
N PRO A 303 16.41 9.49 -29.74
CA PRO A 303 16.64 8.88 -28.42
C PRO A 303 17.23 9.83 -27.37
N ALA A 304 17.93 10.90 -27.78
CA ALA A 304 18.45 11.90 -26.84
C ALA A 304 17.32 12.69 -26.14
N LYS A 305 16.10 12.69 -26.69
CA LYS A 305 14.93 13.33 -26.08
C LYS A 305 14.22 12.45 -25.04
N ARG A 306 14.66 11.22 -24.79
CA ARG A 306 14.00 10.32 -23.83
C ARG A 306 13.79 10.93 -22.45
N GLU A 307 14.72 11.76 -21.97
CA GLU A 307 14.62 12.42 -20.67
C GLU A 307 13.43 13.39 -20.56
N ARG A 308 12.88 13.85 -21.70
CA ARG A 308 11.68 14.72 -21.75
C ARG A 308 10.38 13.95 -21.51
N LEU A 309 10.41 12.62 -21.51
CA LEU A 309 9.24 11.79 -21.20
C LEU A 309 8.86 11.92 -19.72
N SER A 310 9.84 12.07 -18.83
CA SER A 310 9.66 12.10 -17.38
C SER A 310 10.20 13.40 -16.74
N GLY A 311 10.26 13.45 -15.39
CA GLY A 311 10.74 14.63 -14.65
C GLY A 311 9.70 15.75 -14.41
N ARG A 312 10.17 16.89 -13.88
CA ARG A 312 9.33 18.03 -13.45
C ARG A 312 8.55 18.71 -14.59
N ARG A 313 9.02 18.55 -15.83
CA ARG A 313 8.38 19.04 -17.08
C ARG A 313 8.11 17.89 -18.07
N GLY A 314 8.03 16.66 -17.59
CA GLY A 314 7.88 15.47 -18.44
C GLY A 314 6.54 15.44 -19.14
N LYS A 315 6.54 15.51 -20.47
CA LYS A 315 5.31 15.61 -21.28
C LYS A 315 4.49 14.32 -21.27
N ALA A 316 5.15 13.17 -21.24
CA ALA A 316 4.48 11.87 -21.27
C ALA A 316 3.96 11.43 -19.89
N VAL A 317 4.36 12.13 -18.81
CA VAL A 317 4.05 11.71 -17.43
C VAL A 317 3.31 12.81 -16.69
N HIS A 318 3.93 13.97 -16.46
CA HIS A 318 3.33 15.04 -15.68
C HIS A 318 2.14 15.68 -16.40
N GLU A 319 2.35 16.09 -17.66
CA GLU A 319 1.32 16.76 -18.46
C GLU A 319 0.10 15.86 -18.71
N VAL A 320 0.32 14.56 -18.95
CA VAL A 320 -0.77 13.58 -19.09
C VAL A 320 -1.70 13.63 -17.88
N HIS A 321 -1.17 13.70 -16.66
CA HIS A 321 -2.01 13.66 -15.45
C HIS A 321 -2.82 14.94 -15.27
N ILE A 322 -2.17 16.09 -15.45
CA ILE A 322 -2.82 17.39 -15.21
C ILE A 322 -3.81 17.77 -16.31
N ASN A 323 -3.62 17.26 -17.53
CA ASN A 323 -4.46 17.54 -18.70
C ASN A 323 -5.55 16.49 -18.93
N LEU A 324 -5.74 15.53 -18.01
CA LEU A 324 -6.95 14.70 -18.07
C LEU A 324 -8.17 15.57 -17.79
N PRO A 325 -9.29 15.41 -18.51
CA PRO A 325 -10.49 16.24 -18.31
C PRO A 325 -10.99 16.26 -16.85
N VAL A 326 -10.89 15.13 -16.14
CA VAL A 326 -11.25 15.07 -14.71
C VAL A 326 -10.34 15.90 -13.82
N MET A 327 -9.06 16.06 -14.18
CA MET A 327 -8.11 16.87 -13.42
C MET A 327 -8.20 18.35 -13.79
N GLU A 328 -8.65 18.67 -14.99
CA GLU A 328 -8.79 20.06 -15.44
C GLU A 328 -10.13 20.67 -15.01
N TYR A 329 -11.23 19.93 -15.14
CA TYR A 329 -12.59 20.49 -15.06
C TYR A 329 -13.39 20.07 -13.83
N PHE A 330 -13.05 18.97 -13.14
CA PHE A 330 -13.83 18.52 -11.98
C PHE A 330 -13.37 19.21 -10.68
N VAL A 331 -14.30 19.92 -10.03
CA VAL A 331 -14.03 20.67 -8.79
C VAL A 331 -14.45 19.83 -7.57
N VAL A 332 -13.49 19.10 -6.99
CA VAL A 332 -13.78 18.17 -5.88
C VAL A 332 -14.40 18.86 -4.66
N SER A 333 -14.00 20.10 -4.36
CA SER A 333 -14.55 20.86 -3.22
C SER A 333 -16.04 21.14 -3.33
N GLU A 334 -16.62 21.12 -4.53
CA GLU A 334 -18.06 21.30 -4.74
C GLU A 334 -18.85 19.99 -4.58
N ALA A 335 -18.20 18.84 -4.79
CA ALA A 335 -18.79 17.51 -4.65
C ALA A 335 -17.87 16.54 -3.87
N PRO A 336 -17.52 16.84 -2.60
CA PRO A 336 -16.50 16.10 -1.86
C PRO A 336 -16.92 14.68 -1.46
N ASN A 337 -18.22 14.39 -1.46
CA ASN A 337 -18.77 13.08 -1.13
C ASN A 337 -19.34 12.39 -2.38
N SER A 338 -18.54 12.30 -3.44
CA SER A 338 -18.90 11.73 -4.75
C SER A 338 -17.91 10.64 -5.17
N ILE A 339 -18.33 9.75 -6.09
CA ILE A 339 -17.42 8.70 -6.62
C ILE A 339 -16.32 9.31 -7.49
N GLU A 340 -16.61 10.44 -8.14
CA GLU A 340 -15.66 11.24 -8.90
C GLU A 340 -14.51 11.75 -8.00
N ALA A 341 -14.84 12.22 -6.80
CA ALA A 341 -13.84 12.62 -5.81
C ALA A 341 -12.93 11.44 -5.39
N VAL A 342 -13.45 10.21 -5.35
CA VAL A 342 -12.66 9.00 -5.09
C VAL A 342 -11.68 8.71 -6.23
N HIS A 343 -12.12 8.83 -7.48
CA HIS A 343 -11.24 8.66 -8.65
C HIS A 343 -10.13 9.70 -8.67
N VAL A 344 -10.44 10.99 -8.47
CA VAL A 344 -9.44 12.06 -8.40
C VAL A 344 -8.46 11.83 -7.24
N ALA A 345 -8.94 11.36 -6.08
CA ALA A 345 -8.09 11.00 -4.95
C ALA A 345 -7.13 9.84 -5.28
N SER A 346 -7.62 8.80 -5.97
CA SER A 346 -6.77 7.68 -6.40
C SER A 346 -5.69 8.12 -7.41
N LEU A 347 -6.01 9.06 -8.30
CA LEU A 347 -5.05 9.62 -9.26
C LEU A 347 -4.02 10.52 -8.56
N GLU A 348 -4.44 11.32 -7.59
CA GLU A 348 -3.51 12.13 -6.77
C GLU A 348 -2.58 11.23 -5.96
N MET A 349 -3.10 10.15 -5.35
CA MET A 349 -2.31 9.15 -4.64
C MET A 349 -1.28 8.50 -5.56
N MET A 350 -1.71 8.00 -6.73
CA MET A 350 -0.82 7.45 -7.75
C MET A 350 0.29 8.45 -8.09
N ARG A 351 -0.05 9.70 -8.44
CA ARG A 351 0.93 10.73 -8.81
C ARG A 351 1.96 11.01 -7.72
N SER A 352 1.54 10.91 -6.46
CA SER A 352 2.35 11.25 -5.29
C SER A 352 3.22 10.10 -4.80
N LEU A 353 2.71 8.87 -4.96
CA LEU A 353 3.27 7.66 -4.34
C LEU A 353 3.64 6.60 -5.38
N GLU A 354 3.74 6.97 -6.67
CA GLU A 354 3.91 6.02 -7.80
C GLU A 354 5.14 5.11 -7.68
N LYS A 355 6.16 5.53 -6.93
CA LYS A 355 7.41 4.78 -6.71
C LYS A 355 7.54 4.27 -5.28
N GLY A 356 6.56 4.58 -4.45
CA GLY A 356 6.55 4.28 -3.03
C GLY A 356 6.31 2.80 -2.78
N ARG A 357 7.25 2.18 -2.06
CA ARG A 357 7.06 0.88 -1.42
C ARG A 357 7.09 1.08 0.08
N ARG A 358 6.28 0.30 0.80
CA ARG A 358 6.28 0.29 2.25
C ARG A 358 7.34 -0.66 2.78
N LYS A 359 7.65 -0.53 4.07
CA LYS A 359 8.43 -1.52 4.85
C LYS A 359 7.79 -2.90 4.87
N SER A 360 6.48 -2.94 4.66
CA SER A 360 5.64 -4.14 4.57
C SER A 360 5.51 -4.68 3.14
N LEU A 361 6.45 -4.33 2.25
CA LEU A 361 6.57 -4.73 0.84
C LEU A 361 5.49 -4.24 -0.11
N SER A 362 4.27 -3.99 0.37
CA SER A 362 3.16 -3.53 -0.47
C SER A 362 3.48 -2.17 -1.10
N SER A 363 2.99 -1.93 -2.31
CA SER A 363 3.01 -0.56 -2.85
C SER A 363 2.14 0.33 -1.98
N MET A 364 2.45 1.62 -1.95
CA MET A 364 1.61 2.59 -1.27
C MET A 364 0.16 2.58 -1.79
N ALA A 365 -0.01 2.37 -3.11
CA ALA A 365 -1.33 2.25 -3.71
C ALA A 365 -2.08 1.00 -3.22
N ALA A 366 -1.43 -0.17 -3.21
CA ALA A 366 -2.04 -1.42 -2.72
C ALA A 366 -2.47 -1.30 -1.25
N HIS A 367 -1.67 -0.62 -0.43
CA HIS A 367 -1.99 -0.34 0.97
C HIS A 367 -3.31 0.44 1.13
N ALA A 368 -3.41 1.60 0.48
CA ALA A 368 -4.62 2.44 0.52
C ALA A 368 -5.85 1.74 -0.08
N PHE A 369 -5.66 0.96 -1.15
CA PHE A 369 -6.70 0.15 -1.76
C PHE A 369 -7.20 -0.93 -0.82
N ARG A 370 -6.29 -1.55 -0.08
CA ARG A 370 -6.65 -2.56 0.92
C ARG A 370 -7.43 -1.96 2.08
N ILE A 371 -7.08 -0.77 2.56
CA ILE A 371 -7.85 -0.03 3.58
C ILE A 371 -9.29 0.16 3.10
N SER A 372 -9.46 0.62 1.86
CA SER A 372 -10.79 0.84 1.28
C SER A 372 -11.58 -0.47 1.16
N ALA A 373 -10.96 -1.54 0.68
CA ALA A 373 -11.60 -2.84 0.56
C ALA A 373 -12.07 -3.39 1.92
N ILE A 374 -11.29 -3.21 2.98
CA ILE A 374 -11.72 -3.57 4.34
C ILE A 374 -12.83 -2.62 4.81
N ALA A 375 -12.74 -1.32 4.52
CA ALA A 375 -13.78 -0.35 4.85
C ALA A 375 -15.14 -0.75 4.27
N GLU A 376 -15.20 -1.22 3.02
CA GLU A 376 -16.44 -1.74 2.42
C GLU A 376 -17.01 -2.93 3.20
N ARG A 377 -16.16 -3.90 3.56
CA ARG A 377 -16.58 -5.10 4.30
C ARG A 377 -17.14 -4.77 5.69
N VAL A 378 -16.53 -3.82 6.41
CA VAL A 378 -16.92 -3.51 7.80
C VAL A 378 -18.01 -2.43 7.89
N LEU A 379 -18.00 -1.45 6.98
CA LEU A 379 -18.99 -0.37 6.99
C LEU A 379 -20.28 -0.79 6.27
N GLY A 380 -20.18 -1.62 5.24
CA GLY A 380 -21.32 -2.03 4.43
C GLY A 380 -22.13 -0.82 3.94
N ARG A 381 -23.39 -0.73 4.36
CA ARG A 381 -24.27 0.41 3.99
C ARG A 381 -23.85 1.76 4.59
N ALA A 382 -22.94 1.77 5.57
CA ALA A 382 -22.39 3.01 6.13
C ALA A 382 -21.20 3.56 5.32
N LEU A 383 -20.74 2.85 4.28
CA LEU A 383 -19.63 3.31 3.45
C LEU A 383 -20.03 4.56 2.66
N GLU A 384 -19.23 5.60 2.79
CA GLU A 384 -19.40 6.88 2.09
C GLU A 384 -18.18 7.15 1.20
N PRO A 385 -18.36 7.79 0.02
CA PRO A 385 -17.24 8.16 -0.84
C PRO A 385 -16.14 8.91 -0.10
N LEU A 386 -16.51 9.79 0.84
CA LEU A 386 -15.55 10.53 1.66
C LEU A 386 -14.58 9.62 2.42
N ILE A 387 -15.04 8.50 3.00
CA ILE A 387 -14.16 7.55 3.70
C ILE A 387 -13.15 6.96 2.72
N VAL A 388 -13.58 6.60 1.51
CA VAL A 388 -12.70 6.04 0.48
C VAL A 388 -11.70 7.10 -0.01
N THR A 389 -12.14 8.34 -0.21
CA THR A 389 -11.26 9.47 -0.54
C THR A 389 -10.19 9.68 0.52
N LEU A 390 -10.53 9.61 1.81
CA LEU A 390 -9.55 9.73 2.89
C LEU A 390 -8.59 8.53 2.92
N ALA A 391 -9.08 7.31 2.68
CA ALA A 391 -8.22 6.14 2.56
C ALA A 391 -7.19 6.29 1.43
N MET A 392 -7.55 6.89 0.29
CA MET A 392 -6.59 7.18 -0.79
C MET A 392 -5.56 8.25 -0.40
N LEU A 393 -5.94 9.24 0.41
CA LEU A 393 -5.12 10.43 0.67
C LEU A 393 -4.32 10.39 1.98
N HIS A 394 -4.62 9.45 2.90
CA HIS A 394 -4.09 9.49 4.27
C HIS A 394 -2.55 9.53 4.33
N ASP A 395 -1.86 8.76 3.48
CA ASP A 395 -0.40 8.70 3.42
C ASP A 395 0.20 9.67 2.38
N VAL A 396 -0.61 10.33 1.55
CA VAL A 396 -0.12 11.16 0.44
C VAL A 396 0.75 12.32 0.93
N VAL A 397 0.45 12.90 2.09
CA VAL A 397 1.24 14.01 2.63
C VAL A 397 2.53 13.51 3.29
N GLU A 398 2.44 12.43 4.06
CA GLU A 398 3.56 11.85 4.80
C GLU A 398 4.58 11.21 3.84
N ASP A 399 4.12 10.25 3.06
CA ASP A 399 4.94 9.46 2.14
C ASP A 399 5.18 10.18 0.80
N GLY A 400 4.30 11.12 0.41
CA GLY A 400 4.50 11.98 -0.77
C GLY A 400 5.43 13.17 -0.51
N SER A 401 6.00 13.28 0.70
CA SER A 401 6.89 14.37 1.07
C SER A 401 8.21 14.34 0.27
N VAL A 402 8.89 15.49 0.19
CA VAL A 402 10.19 15.60 -0.51
C VAL A 402 11.21 14.61 0.04
N ARG A 403 11.18 14.32 1.35
CA ARG A 403 12.15 13.44 2.00
C ARG A 403 11.96 11.97 1.61
N VAL A 404 10.73 11.54 1.32
CA VAL A 404 10.40 10.13 1.04
C VAL A 404 10.38 9.84 -0.45
N THR A 405 9.63 10.60 -1.26
CA THR A 405 9.46 10.34 -2.71
C THR A 405 10.04 11.44 -3.60
N GLY A 406 10.29 12.63 -3.05
CA GLY A 406 10.86 13.77 -3.79
C GLY A 406 9.85 14.65 -4.53
N TYR A 407 8.53 14.41 -4.40
CA TYR A 407 7.48 15.18 -5.10
C TYR A 407 6.98 16.40 -4.33
N GLY A 408 7.20 16.43 -3.01
CA GLY A 408 6.84 17.56 -2.15
C GLY A 408 5.33 17.80 -2.09
N HIS A 409 4.56 16.73 -1.85
CA HIS A 409 3.16 16.87 -1.48
C HIS A 409 3.03 17.54 -0.11
N SER A 410 1.93 18.27 0.07
CA SER A 410 1.67 19.04 1.28
C SER A 410 0.18 19.20 1.49
N LEU A 411 -0.22 19.47 2.74
CA LEU A 411 -1.61 19.76 3.08
C LEU A 411 -2.18 20.94 2.28
N ARG A 412 -1.35 21.93 1.92
CA ARG A 412 -1.75 23.06 1.07
C ARG A 412 -2.13 22.60 -0.35
N LYS A 413 -1.42 21.64 -0.92
CA LYS A 413 -1.79 21.05 -2.23
C LYS A 413 -3.10 20.27 -2.14
N ILE A 414 -3.29 19.50 -1.07
CA ILE A 414 -4.56 18.83 -0.80
C ILE A 414 -5.70 19.84 -0.64
N GLN A 415 -5.49 20.91 0.12
CA GLN A 415 -6.46 21.98 0.31
C GLN A 415 -6.82 22.69 -0.99
N PHE A 416 -5.85 22.95 -1.86
CA PHE A 416 -6.12 23.56 -3.16
C PHE A 416 -6.99 22.66 -4.05
N ARG A 417 -6.76 21.34 -4.04
CA ARG A 417 -7.45 20.40 -4.93
C ARG A 417 -8.78 19.87 -4.38
N PHE A 418 -8.80 19.51 -3.10
CA PHE A 418 -9.93 18.84 -2.42
C PHE A 418 -10.66 19.78 -1.46
N GLY A 419 -10.11 20.97 -1.22
CA GLY A 419 -10.68 21.97 -0.34
C GLY A 419 -10.39 21.76 1.16
N GLY A 420 -10.77 22.74 1.97
CA GLY A 420 -10.45 22.84 3.40
C GLY A 420 -10.84 21.63 4.25
N PRO A 421 -12.11 21.17 4.22
CA PRO A 421 -12.55 20.05 5.05
C PRO A 421 -11.80 18.74 4.78
N ILE A 422 -11.58 18.37 3.51
CA ILE A 422 -10.79 17.18 3.17
C ILE A 422 -9.34 17.37 3.60
N ALA A 423 -8.75 18.55 3.39
CA ALA A 423 -7.39 18.80 3.85
C ALA A 423 -7.26 18.70 5.37
N ALA A 424 -8.23 19.16 6.15
CA ALA A 424 -8.25 19.01 7.61
C ALA A 424 -8.38 17.54 8.04
N MET A 425 -9.20 16.75 7.35
CA MET A 425 -9.29 15.31 7.58
C MET A 425 -8.02 14.54 7.16
N VAL A 426 -7.32 14.96 6.10
CA VAL A 426 -6.00 14.40 5.78
C VAL A 426 -4.98 14.85 6.83
N SER A 427 -5.11 16.08 7.34
CA SER A 427 -4.29 16.63 8.41
C SER A 427 -4.34 15.79 9.69
N GLU A 428 -5.54 15.39 10.14
CA GLU A 428 -5.67 14.51 11.32
C GLU A 428 -5.02 13.13 11.11
N LEU A 429 -4.91 12.68 9.86
CA LEU A 429 -4.34 11.38 9.50
C LEU A 429 -2.83 11.42 9.25
N THR A 430 -2.27 12.58 8.93
CA THR A 430 -0.84 12.76 8.66
C THR A 430 -0.04 12.76 9.97
N ASP A 431 1.00 11.94 10.07
CA ASP A 431 1.82 11.92 11.28
C ASP A 431 2.69 13.19 11.41
N SER A 432 2.80 13.69 12.64
CA SER A 432 3.59 14.87 12.99
C SER A 432 5.04 14.49 13.26
N THR A 433 5.95 15.46 13.12
CA THR A 433 7.34 15.32 13.57
C THR A 433 7.46 15.19 15.09
N VAL A 434 6.41 15.55 15.84
CA VAL A 434 6.33 15.37 17.30
C VAL A 434 5.75 13.99 17.59
N HIS A 435 6.59 13.06 18.05
CA HIS A 435 6.22 11.65 18.29
C HIS A 435 5.01 11.44 19.21
N SER A 436 4.76 12.34 20.18
CA SER A 436 3.64 12.22 21.12
C SER A 436 2.32 12.81 20.59
N ALA A 437 2.32 13.49 19.44
CA ALA A 437 1.16 14.22 18.94
C ALA A 437 -0.06 13.31 18.68
N GLY A 438 0.14 12.17 18.02
CA GLY A 438 -0.94 11.22 17.72
C GLY A 438 -1.56 10.63 18.99
N ALA A 439 -0.73 10.26 19.97
CA ALA A 439 -1.19 9.74 21.26
C ALA A 439 -1.97 10.81 22.05
N SER A 440 -1.48 12.06 22.05
CA SER A 440 -2.18 13.19 22.67
C SER A 440 -3.56 13.42 22.04
N LYS A 441 -3.64 13.40 20.71
CA LYS A 441 -4.91 13.53 19.97
C LYS A 441 -5.88 12.38 20.28
N ALA A 442 -5.40 11.14 20.31
CA ALA A 442 -6.21 9.98 20.64
C ALA A 442 -6.77 10.05 22.07
N ASN A 443 -5.95 10.50 23.03
CA ASN A 443 -6.39 10.72 24.41
C ASN A 443 -7.41 11.86 24.52
N LEU A 444 -7.21 12.98 23.81
CA LEU A 444 -8.19 14.06 23.71
C LEU A 444 -9.53 13.57 23.13
N THR A 445 -9.46 12.68 22.14
CA THR A 445 -10.65 12.04 21.53
C THR A 445 -11.39 11.17 22.54
N LEU A 446 -10.66 10.40 23.36
CA LEU A 446 -11.26 9.58 24.41
C LEU A 446 -12.02 10.42 25.45
N GLN A 447 -11.51 11.62 25.76
CA GLN A 447 -12.12 12.55 26.71
C GLN A 447 -13.39 13.23 26.18
N GLN A 448 -13.65 13.19 24.86
CA GLN A 448 -14.84 13.80 24.29
C GLN A 448 -16.12 13.10 24.80
N PRO A 449 -17.20 13.86 25.09
CA PRO A 449 -18.46 13.28 25.56
C PRO A 449 -19.12 12.38 24.50
N HIS A 450 -18.97 12.71 23.22
CA HIS A 450 -19.52 12.00 22.08
C HIS A 450 -18.55 12.02 20.89
N LEU A 451 -18.76 11.13 19.92
CA LEU A 451 -18.01 11.12 18.66
C LEU A 451 -18.41 12.30 17.76
N LEU A 452 -17.43 12.95 17.14
CA LEU A 452 -17.66 14.09 16.26
C LEU A 452 -17.68 13.65 14.80
N LEU A 453 -18.70 14.08 14.06
CA LEU A 453 -18.74 13.89 12.61
C LEU A 453 -17.84 14.92 11.91
N PRO A 454 -17.21 14.58 10.78
CA PRO A 454 -16.41 15.54 10.03
C PRO A 454 -17.14 16.83 9.70
N GLN A 455 -18.42 16.74 9.35
CA GLN A 455 -19.25 17.89 9.01
C GLN A 455 -19.47 18.81 10.22
N ALA A 456 -19.51 18.26 11.44
CA ALA A 456 -19.66 19.06 12.65
C ALA A 456 -18.37 19.79 13.02
N GLN A 457 -17.22 19.18 12.73
CA GLN A 457 -15.92 19.70 13.13
C GLN A 457 -15.29 20.63 12.09
N TYR A 458 -15.45 20.33 10.80
CA TYR A 458 -14.67 20.95 9.73
C TYR A 458 -15.49 21.67 8.66
N ASN A 459 -16.82 21.58 8.63
CA ASN A 459 -17.65 22.41 7.72
C ASN A 459 -17.88 23.82 8.29
N VAL A 460 -16.84 24.50 8.75
CA VAL A 460 -16.90 25.85 9.34
C VAL A 460 -16.29 26.83 8.35
N GLY A 461 -17.12 27.69 7.73
CA GLY A 461 -16.68 28.66 6.72
C GLY A 461 -16.40 28.02 5.36
N ARG A 462 -17.02 28.54 4.29
CA ARG A 462 -16.71 28.10 2.92
C ARG A 462 -15.26 28.48 2.59
N PHE A 463 -14.42 27.44 2.41
CA PHE A 463 -13.15 27.37 1.65
C PHE A 463 -12.28 28.64 1.56
N THR A 464 -11.15 28.65 2.29
CA THR A 464 -9.76 28.93 1.83
C THR A 464 -8.80 29.15 3.02
N ASP A 465 -9.34 29.53 4.18
CA ASP A 465 -8.50 30.09 5.27
C ASP A 465 -8.25 29.12 6.44
N MET A 466 -8.68 27.85 6.30
CA MET A 466 -8.37 26.83 7.30
C MET A 466 -6.85 26.61 7.35
N THR A 467 -6.25 26.93 8.49
CA THR A 467 -4.84 26.61 8.75
C THR A 467 -4.76 25.16 9.20
N VAL A 468 -4.26 24.29 8.31
CA VAL A 468 -4.09 22.85 8.57
C VAL A 468 -2.64 22.53 8.93
N LYS A 469 -2.43 21.68 9.94
CA LYS A 469 -1.12 21.19 10.38
C LYS A 469 -1.16 19.70 10.70
N ALA A 470 -0.10 18.97 10.35
CA ALA A 470 -0.02 17.53 10.54
C ALA A 470 -0.42 17.09 11.96
N THR A 471 -1.21 16.02 12.03
CA THR A 471 -1.93 15.48 13.19
C THR A 471 -2.98 16.41 13.79
N GLU A 472 -2.70 17.71 13.93
CA GLU A 472 -3.57 18.69 14.61
C GLU A 472 -3.92 18.20 16.03
N ALA A 473 -2.89 18.06 16.88
CA ALA A 473 -2.96 17.35 18.15
C ALA A 473 -3.92 17.97 19.18
N GLU A 474 -4.26 19.25 19.03
CA GLU A 474 -5.15 19.99 19.92
C GLU A 474 -6.64 19.82 19.58
N VAL A 475 -6.96 19.09 18.51
CA VAL A 475 -8.33 18.84 18.05
C VAL A 475 -8.58 17.33 18.01
N PRO A 476 -9.70 16.81 18.57
CA PRO A 476 -9.98 15.37 18.58
C PRO A 476 -10.11 14.80 17.17
N TYR A 477 -9.93 13.48 17.04
CA TYR A 477 -10.24 12.76 15.81
C TYR A 477 -11.74 12.82 15.50
N THR A 478 -12.06 13.02 14.22
CA THR A 478 -13.42 12.80 13.73
C THR A 478 -13.75 11.31 13.65
N LEU A 479 -15.03 10.96 13.53
CA LEU A 479 -15.45 9.58 13.29
C LEU A 479 -14.78 9.00 12.03
N ALA A 480 -14.61 9.79 10.97
CA ALA A 480 -13.91 9.36 9.76
C ALA A 480 -12.42 9.10 10.04
N GLY A 481 -11.77 10.01 10.77
CA GLY A 481 -10.38 9.85 11.21
C GLY A 481 -10.16 8.60 12.05
N ILE A 482 -11.08 8.31 12.98
CA ILE A 482 -11.07 7.07 13.78
C ILE A 482 -11.16 5.85 12.87
N VAL A 483 -12.13 5.82 11.95
CA VAL A 483 -12.30 4.71 11.00
C VAL A 483 -11.01 4.47 10.22
N ILE A 484 -10.43 5.50 9.63
CA ILE A 484 -9.21 5.33 8.81
C ILE A 484 -8.02 4.91 9.66
N LYS A 485 -7.72 5.53 10.82
CA LYS A 485 -6.59 5.10 11.66
C LYS A 485 -6.76 3.67 12.17
N LEU A 486 -7.97 3.23 12.48
CA LEU A 486 -8.21 1.84 12.89
C LEU A 486 -7.99 0.86 11.72
N LEU A 487 -8.46 1.18 10.51
CA LEU A 487 -8.31 0.32 9.35
C LEU A 487 -6.90 0.31 8.77
N ASP A 488 -6.20 1.44 8.75
CA ASP A 488 -4.76 1.53 8.45
C ASP A 488 -3.96 0.61 9.40
N THR A 489 -4.30 0.61 10.69
CA THR A 489 -3.69 -0.34 11.65
C THR A 489 -3.96 -1.79 11.25
N VAL A 490 -5.21 -2.13 10.89
CA VAL A 490 -5.56 -3.49 10.47
C VAL A 490 -4.75 -3.93 9.26
N VAL A 491 -4.62 -3.07 8.25
CA VAL A 491 -3.83 -3.40 7.05
C VAL A 491 -2.35 -3.55 7.39
N SER A 492 -1.79 -2.66 8.20
CA SER A 492 -0.39 -2.78 8.66
C SER A 492 -0.13 -4.08 9.44
N LEU A 493 -1.09 -4.52 10.27
CA LEU A 493 -1.03 -5.82 10.97
C LEU A 493 -1.16 -6.99 9.99
N GLU A 494 -2.07 -6.91 9.03
CA GLU A 494 -2.28 -7.93 7.99
C GLU A 494 -1.02 -8.14 7.15
N GLU A 495 -0.38 -7.06 6.69
CA GLU A 495 0.86 -7.14 5.92
C GLU A 495 1.98 -7.77 6.76
N GLY A 496 2.12 -7.40 8.02
CA GLY A 496 3.09 -8.01 8.94
C GLY A 496 2.80 -9.48 9.29
N ILE A 497 1.54 -9.91 9.16
CA ILE A 497 1.15 -11.33 9.29
C ILE A 497 1.56 -12.10 8.05
N ARG A 498 1.24 -11.60 6.84
CA ARG A 498 1.32 -12.35 5.59
C ARG A 498 2.74 -12.66 5.13
N ASP A 499 3.67 -11.72 5.29
CA ASP A 499 5.03 -11.84 4.75
C ASP A 499 6.11 -11.75 5.86
N PRO A 500 6.08 -12.62 6.88
CA PRO A 500 6.97 -12.50 8.04
C PRO A 500 8.44 -12.73 7.69
N GLU A 501 8.75 -13.59 6.71
CA GLU A 501 10.11 -13.85 6.21
C GLU A 501 10.80 -12.65 5.57
N LEU A 502 10.02 -11.77 4.95
CA LEU A 502 10.52 -10.64 4.17
C LEU A 502 10.67 -9.39 5.05
N MET A 503 10.28 -9.47 6.32
CA MET A 503 10.62 -8.45 7.31
C MET A 503 12.13 -8.55 7.63
N CYS A 504 12.84 -7.43 7.51
CA CYS A 504 14.29 -7.38 7.71
C CYS A 504 14.68 -6.64 9.00
N GLY A 505 15.89 -6.93 9.50
CA GLY A 505 16.46 -6.28 10.68
C GLY A 505 15.56 -6.43 11.90
N HIS A 506 15.39 -5.35 12.67
CA HIS A 506 14.59 -5.35 13.90
C HIS A 506 13.13 -5.83 13.71
N TRP A 507 12.53 -5.63 12.52
CA TRP A 507 11.14 -5.97 12.26
C TRP A 507 10.88 -7.47 12.11
N ARG A 508 11.94 -8.27 11.89
CA ARG A 508 11.87 -9.74 11.91
C ARG A 508 11.61 -10.30 13.32
N HIS A 509 11.89 -9.50 14.35
CA HIS A 509 11.98 -9.96 15.73
C HIS A 509 10.88 -9.41 16.63
N SER A 510 10.65 -10.08 17.76
CA SER A 510 9.55 -9.76 18.68
C SER A 510 9.63 -8.35 19.25
N GLY A 511 10.83 -7.82 19.47
CA GLY A 511 11.03 -6.55 20.18
C GLY A 511 10.43 -5.35 19.48
N ALA A 512 10.76 -5.15 18.19
CA ALA A 512 10.20 -4.03 17.45
C ALA A 512 8.70 -4.18 17.18
N ARG A 513 8.25 -5.41 16.90
CA ARG A 513 6.85 -5.71 16.59
C ARG A 513 5.93 -5.48 17.79
N ILE A 514 6.32 -5.96 18.97
CA ILE A 514 5.57 -5.79 20.21
C ILE A 514 5.65 -4.34 20.69
N TYR A 515 6.82 -3.71 20.60
CA TYR A 515 6.97 -2.29 20.96
C TYR A 515 6.07 -1.41 20.09
N TRP A 516 6.08 -1.60 18.76
CA TRP A 516 5.22 -0.85 17.86
C TRP A 516 3.73 -1.09 18.16
N ALA A 517 3.34 -2.34 18.39
CA ALA A 517 1.94 -2.69 18.65
C ALA A 517 1.40 -2.10 19.97
N GLU A 518 2.25 -2.00 21.01
CA GLU A 518 1.82 -1.55 22.33
C GLU A 518 2.15 -0.07 22.62
N ARG A 519 3.38 0.38 22.31
CA ARG A 519 3.90 1.70 22.70
C ARG A 519 3.68 2.78 21.63
N ASP A 520 3.91 2.45 20.37
CA ASP A 520 3.78 3.43 19.28
C ASP A 520 2.35 3.49 18.79
N ARG A 521 1.92 2.45 18.06
CA ARG A 521 0.58 2.39 17.49
C ARG A 521 -0.47 2.13 18.56
N GLY A 522 -0.15 1.33 19.58
CA GLY A 522 -1.04 1.02 20.69
C GLY A 522 -1.48 2.25 21.50
N ALA A 523 -0.60 3.25 21.65
CA ALA A 523 -0.89 4.52 22.32
C ALA A 523 -1.93 5.38 21.57
N ILE A 524 -2.06 5.20 20.26
CA ILE A 524 -3.08 5.85 19.42
C ILE A 524 -4.35 5.00 19.38
N VAL A 525 -4.22 3.72 19.04
CA VAL A 525 -5.37 2.85 18.75
C VAL A 525 -6.18 2.54 20.01
N THR A 526 -5.54 2.32 21.15
CA THR A 526 -6.25 1.93 22.38
C THR A 526 -7.26 2.98 22.87
N PRO A 527 -6.92 4.28 22.95
CA PRO A 527 -7.91 5.32 23.24
C PRO A 527 -9.07 5.37 22.25
N LEU A 528 -8.80 5.19 20.95
CA LEU A 528 -9.84 5.23 19.91
C LEU A 528 -10.82 4.06 20.03
N LEU A 529 -10.31 2.83 20.24
CA LEU A 529 -11.14 1.66 20.51
C LEU A 529 -12.03 1.86 21.74
N LYS A 530 -11.47 2.42 22.83
CA LYS A 530 -12.24 2.71 24.04
C LYS A 530 -13.33 3.74 23.80
N ARG A 531 -13.05 4.82 23.06
CA ARG A 531 -14.05 5.86 22.77
C ARG A 531 -15.20 5.31 21.93
N LEU A 532 -14.90 4.49 20.92
CA LEU A 532 -15.92 3.84 20.09
C LEU A 532 -16.77 2.85 20.93
N LEU A 533 -16.15 2.10 21.84
CA LEU A 533 -16.86 1.22 22.77
C LEU A 533 -17.80 1.99 23.71
N ILE A 534 -17.34 3.12 24.28
CA ILE A 534 -18.18 3.97 25.14
C ILE A 534 -19.39 4.50 24.36
N GLU A 535 -19.18 4.90 23.10
CA GLU A 535 -20.27 5.39 22.25
C GLU A 535 -21.33 4.31 21.99
N LEU A 536 -20.89 3.09 21.65
CA LEU A 536 -21.78 1.95 21.43
C LEU A 536 -22.58 1.61 22.69
N LYS A 537 -21.92 1.52 23.84
CA LYS A 537 -22.59 1.26 25.13
C LYS A 537 -23.60 2.37 25.47
N SER A 538 -23.22 3.63 25.25
CA SER A 538 -24.10 4.77 25.48
C SER A 538 -25.35 4.71 24.60
N SER A 539 -25.20 4.31 23.33
CA SER A 539 -26.33 4.17 22.40
C SER A 539 -27.31 3.06 22.77
N GLN A 540 -26.84 2.01 23.45
CA GLN A 540 -27.67 0.91 23.92
C GLN A 540 -28.33 1.21 25.27
N ALA A 541 -27.63 1.93 26.15
CA ALA A 541 -28.09 2.21 27.51
C ALA A 541 -29.02 3.43 27.61
N ASP A 542 -28.91 4.42 26.71
CA ASP A 542 -29.73 5.63 26.73
C ASP A 542 -30.87 5.59 25.69
N PRO A 543 -32.14 5.45 26.11
CA PRO A 543 -33.29 5.50 25.21
C PRO A 543 -33.43 6.82 24.44
N LYS A 544 -32.82 7.90 24.92
CA LYS A 544 -32.84 9.23 24.29
C LYS A 544 -31.59 9.50 23.45
N TYR A 545 -30.73 8.51 23.22
CA TYR A 545 -29.47 8.70 22.48
C TYR A 545 -29.67 9.39 21.12
N ALA A 546 -30.69 9.01 20.36
CA ALA A 546 -31.01 9.60 19.05
C ALA A 546 -31.37 11.09 19.10
N THR A 547 -31.70 11.62 20.28
CA THR A 547 -32.02 13.05 20.47
C THR A 547 -30.80 13.88 20.87
N ARG A 548 -29.65 13.24 21.14
CA ARG A 548 -28.42 13.95 21.51
C ARG A 548 -27.88 14.74 20.32
N PRO A 549 -27.27 15.92 20.57
CA PRO A 549 -26.44 16.58 19.58
C PRO A 549 -25.36 15.62 19.07
N HIS A 550 -25.12 15.61 17.75
CA HIS A 550 -24.09 14.79 17.10
C HIS A 550 -24.22 13.27 17.28
N HIS A 551 -25.40 12.76 17.62
CA HIS A 551 -25.60 11.30 17.75
C HIS A 551 -25.18 10.55 16.48
N VAL A 552 -24.61 9.35 16.67
CA VAL A 552 -24.25 8.47 15.56
C VAL A 552 -25.46 7.61 15.21
N ASN A 553 -25.89 7.59 13.95
CA ASN A 553 -27.07 6.80 13.58
C ASN A 553 -26.83 5.28 13.75
N ALA A 554 -27.92 4.52 13.84
CA ALA A 554 -27.89 3.07 14.06
C ALA A 554 -27.14 2.27 12.98
N VAL A 555 -27.06 2.76 11.74
CA VAL A 555 -26.31 2.10 10.66
C VAL A 555 -24.82 2.24 10.91
N ARG A 556 -24.34 3.45 11.23
CA ARG A 556 -22.94 3.73 11.58
C ARG A 556 -22.52 3.08 12.90
N LEU A 557 -23.40 2.99 13.90
CA LEU A 557 -23.11 2.28 15.15
C LEU A 557 -22.87 0.78 14.91
N ARG A 558 -23.71 0.12 14.09
CA ARG A 558 -23.49 -1.29 13.72
C ARG A 558 -22.16 -1.49 12.99
N ALA A 559 -21.83 -0.58 12.07
CA ALA A 559 -20.53 -0.57 11.41
C ALA A 559 -19.36 -0.37 12.41
N GLY A 560 -19.54 0.49 13.41
CA GLY A 560 -18.57 0.68 14.49
C GLY A 560 -18.28 -0.60 15.28
N SER A 561 -19.31 -1.42 15.55
CA SER A 561 -19.14 -2.74 16.18
C SER A 561 -18.33 -3.70 15.29
N ALA A 562 -18.60 -3.73 13.98
CA ALA A 562 -17.85 -4.54 13.02
C ALA A 562 -16.38 -4.10 12.88
N ILE A 563 -16.11 -2.79 12.94
CA ILE A 563 -14.74 -2.25 12.99
C ILE A 563 -14.03 -2.74 14.25
N LEU A 564 -14.63 -2.59 15.44
CA LEU A 564 -14.04 -3.08 16.68
C LEU A 564 -13.71 -4.57 16.58
N GLU A 565 -14.66 -5.38 16.12
CA GLU A 565 -14.43 -6.82 15.94
C GLU A 565 -13.24 -7.13 15.03
N THR A 566 -13.16 -6.44 13.89
CA THR A 566 -12.08 -6.62 12.91
C THR A 566 -10.73 -6.22 13.47
N VAL A 567 -10.63 -5.04 14.10
CA VAL A 567 -9.38 -4.56 14.70
C VAL A 567 -8.90 -5.51 15.80
N LEU A 568 -9.79 -5.90 16.71
CA LEU A 568 -9.44 -6.82 17.80
C LEU A 568 -8.95 -8.16 17.25
N MET A 569 -9.57 -8.68 16.17
CA MET A 569 -9.16 -9.93 15.53
C MET A 569 -7.76 -9.86 14.94
N TYR A 570 -7.45 -8.82 14.16
CA TYR A 570 -6.10 -8.67 13.60
C TYR A 570 -5.04 -8.42 14.68
N GLN A 571 -5.37 -7.71 15.76
CA GLN A 571 -4.46 -7.56 16.90
C GLN A 571 -4.18 -8.91 17.60
N ASP A 572 -5.18 -9.78 17.73
CA ASP A 572 -5.02 -11.13 18.31
C ASP A 572 -4.22 -12.07 17.39
N MET A 573 -4.45 -12.02 16.08
CA MET A 573 -3.66 -12.78 15.10
C MET A 573 -2.19 -12.33 15.07
N TYR A 574 -1.94 -11.02 15.06
CA TYR A 574 -0.59 -10.45 15.09
C TYR A 574 0.14 -10.80 16.39
N ALA A 575 -0.56 -10.76 17.53
CA ALA A 575 0.00 -11.19 18.81
C ALA A 575 0.37 -12.67 18.83
N THR A 576 -0.46 -13.54 18.24
CA THR A 576 -0.12 -14.96 18.11
C THR A 576 1.17 -15.17 17.31
N GLN A 577 1.34 -14.47 16.17
CA GLN A 577 2.58 -14.55 15.41
C GLN A 577 3.79 -14.02 16.19
N ASN A 578 3.65 -12.88 16.88
CA ASN A 578 4.73 -12.32 17.70
C ASN A 578 5.15 -13.25 18.84
N LEU A 579 4.21 -13.99 19.44
CA LEU A 579 4.49 -15.00 20.46
C LEU A 579 5.22 -16.21 19.86
N ALA A 580 4.91 -16.59 18.61
CA ALA A 580 5.64 -17.64 17.90
C ALA A 580 7.08 -17.21 17.57
N ILE A 581 7.28 -15.95 17.14
CA ILE A 581 8.61 -15.36 16.94
C ILE A 581 9.39 -15.34 18.27
N LEU A 582 8.78 -14.88 19.35
CA LEU A 582 9.40 -14.88 20.68
C LEU A 582 9.76 -16.29 21.14
N ALA A 583 8.89 -17.28 20.91
CA ALA A 583 9.16 -18.68 21.22
C ALA A 583 10.39 -19.20 20.47
N GLN A 584 10.54 -18.84 19.19
CA GLN A 584 11.72 -19.19 18.39
C GLN A 584 12.99 -18.50 18.93
N GLU A 585 12.92 -17.22 19.26
CA GLU A 585 14.05 -16.44 19.81
C GLU A 585 14.61 -17.06 21.09
N PHE A 586 13.75 -17.69 21.90
CA PHE A 586 14.09 -18.37 23.16
C PHE A 586 14.23 -19.90 23.03
N SER A 587 14.24 -20.45 21.82
CA SER A 587 14.37 -21.90 21.57
C SER A 587 13.36 -22.75 22.36
N LEU A 588 12.09 -22.33 22.31
CA LEU A 588 10.97 -23.12 22.82
C LEU A 588 10.54 -24.16 21.80
N ASP A 589 10.26 -25.38 22.27
CA ASP A 589 9.63 -26.41 21.45
C ASP A 589 8.13 -26.11 21.19
N ALA A 590 7.47 -26.96 20.39
CA ALA A 590 6.06 -26.78 20.04
C ALA A 590 5.13 -26.75 21.27
N VAL A 591 5.39 -27.60 22.27
CA VAL A 591 4.57 -27.70 23.50
C VAL A 591 4.80 -26.48 24.40
N GLN A 592 6.05 -26.04 24.53
CA GLN A 592 6.42 -24.84 25.27
C GLN A 592 5.84 -23.58 24.62
N ARG A 593 5.84 -23.49 23.29
CA ARG A 593 5.19 -22.42 22.54
C ARG A 593 3.68 -22.39 22.76
N GLU A 594 3.02 -23.54 22.66
CA GLU A 594 1.58 -23.65 22.95
C GLU A 594 1.28 -23.23 24.39
N THR A 595 2.12 -23.63 25.34
CA THR A 595 2.02 -23.23 26.74
C THR A 595 2.18 -21.71 26.90
N LEU A 596 3.18 -21.11 26.25
CA LEU A 596 3.38 -19.65 26.22
C LEU A 596 2.12 -18.93 25.72
N ILE A 597 1.60 -19.35 24.56
CA ILE A 597 0.42 -18.73 23.93
C ILE A 597 -0.81 -18.89 24.83
N SER A 598 -1.02 -20.09 25.38
CA SER A 598 -2.14 -20.38 26.29
C SER A 598 -2.11 -19.50 27.53
N LEU A 599 -0.97 -19.44 28.24
CA LEU A 599 -0.81 -18.62 29.45
C LEU A 599 -0.90 -17.11 29.19
N PHE A 600 -0.48 -16.68 28.01
CA PHE A 600 -0.60 -15.28 27.59
C PHE A 600 -2.07 -14.84 27.51
N TYR A 601 -2.94 -15.67 26.94
CA TYR A 601 -4.37 -15.36 26.79
C TYR A 601 -5.25 -15.79 27.98
N ASP A 602 -4.74 -16.62 28.89
CA ASP A 602 -5.51 -17.11 30.04
C ASP A 602 -5.82 -16.00 31.06
N ARG A 603 -7.12 -15.77 31.28
CA ARG A 603 -7.64 -14.77 32.23
C ARG A 603 -7.55 -15.22 33.69
N ASN A 604 -7.43 -16.53 33.93
CA ASN A 604 -7.33 -17.11 35.27
C ASN A 604 -5.89 -17.08 35.79
N VAL A 605 -4.91 -16.85 34.92
CA VAL A 605 -3.52 -16.65 35.31
C VAL A 605 -3.33 -15.19 35.73
N ASN A 606 -3.08 -14.96 37.00
CA ASN A 606 -2.77 -13.62 37.50
C ASN A 606 -1.35 -13.18 37.09
N GLN A 607 -1.01 -11.91 37.32
CA GLN A 607 0.29 -11.37 36.89
C GLN A 607 1.47 -12.13 37.53
N LYS A 608 1.43 -12.40 38.84
CA LYS A 608 2.50 -13.13 39.55
C LYS A 608 2.72 -14.53 38.97
N GLN A 609 1.64 -15.27 38.71
CA GLN A 609 1.72 -16.59 38.08
C GLN A 609 2.27 -16.52 36.65
N PHE A 610 1.94 -15.47 35.90
CA PHE A 610 2.48 -15.26 34.56
C PHE A 610 3.98 -14.96 34.60
N GLU A 611 4.42 -14.09 35.51
CA GLU A 611 5.84 -13.79 35.75
C GLU A 611 6.61 -15.07 36.10
N GLU A 612 6.16 -15.83 37.10
CA GLU A 612 6.82 -17.07 37.53
C GLU A 612 6.87 -18.13 36.42
N ARG A 613 5.76 -18.38 35.72
CA ARG A 613 5.65 -19.51 34.77
C ARG A 613 6.19 -19.18 33.38
N VAL A 614 6.02 -17.94 32.92
CA VAL A 614 6.40 -17.54 31.56
C VAL A 614 7.70 -16.76 31.57
N LEU A 615 7.79 -15.68 32.35
CA LEU A 615 8.94 -14.79 32.29
C LEU A 615 10.18 -15.46 32.88
N HIS A 616 10.06 -16.04 34.07
CA HIS A 616 11.16 -16.69 34.78
C HIS A 616 11.22 -18.21 34.53
N GLY A 617 10.19 -18.79 33.93
CA GLY A 617 10.08 -20.23 33.67
C GLY A 617 10.41 -20.61 32.23
N LEU A 618 9.64 -20.11 31.26
CA LEU A 618 9.80 -20.48 29.85
C LEU A 618 10.88 -19.67 29.13
N LEU A 619 10.91 -18.35 29.33
CA LEU A 619 11.78 -17.43 28.58
C LEU A 619 13.17 -17.35 29.23
N ASP A 620 14.00 -18.35 28.94
CA ASP A 620 15.38 -18.52 29.44
C ASP A 620 16.40 -17.66 28.66
N ASP A 621 17.00 -16.69 29.36
CA ASP A 621 18.01 -15.79 28.81
C ASP A 621 19.26 -16.53 28.31
N GLU A 622 19.60 -17.70 28.87
CA GLU A 622 20.75 -18.48 28.43
C GLU A 622 20.52 -19.09 27.05
N LYS A 623 19.31 -19.61 26.78
CA LYS A 623 18.92 -20.06 25.44
C LYS A 623 18.92 -18.91 24.44
N LEU A 624 18.45 -17.73 24.85
CA LEU A 624 18.51 -16.55 23.99
C LEU A 624 19.96 -16.19 23.64
N ARG A 625 20.88 -16.20 24.60
CA ARG A 625 22.31 -15.96 24.34
C ARG A 625 22.89 -16.98 23.37
N GLN A 626 22.59 -18.26 23.52
CA GLN A 626 23.01 -19.30 22.58
C GLN A 626 22.47 -19.06 21.16
N ASN A 627 21.23 -18.58 21.03
CA ASN A 627 20.64 -18.21 19.74
C ASN A 627 21.30 -16.96 19.14
N VAL A 628 21.78 -16.02 19.97
CA VAL A 628 22.56 -14.87 19.51
C VAL A 628 23.95 -15.30 19.04
N GLU A 629 24.63 -16.14 19.82
CA GLU A 629 25.96 -16.66 19.50
C GLU A 629 25.98 -17.52 18.24
N SER A 630 24.90 -18.30 18.01
CA SER A 630 24.73 -19.09 16.78
C SER A 630 24.29 -18.27 15.56
N GLY A 631 24.01 -16.97 15.72
CA GLY A 631 23.58 -16.08 14.66
C GLY A 631 22.11 -16.22 14.25
N GLN A 632 21.31 -17.01 14.98
CA GLN A 632 19.86 -17.11 14.73
C GLN A 632 19.12 -15.82 15.11
N VAL A 633 19.60 -15.13 16.15
CA VAL A 633 19.14 -13.80 16.55
C VAL A 633 20.32 -12.84 16.44
N ALA A 634 20.18 -11.74 15.68
CA ALA A 634 21.31 -10.85 15.43
C ALA A 634 21.82 -10.15 16.71
N HIS A 635 20.92 -9.79 17.63
CA HIS A 635 21.27 -9.08 18.86
C HIS A 635 20.18 -9.26 19.93
N ILE A 636 20.53 -9.32 21.22
CA ILE A 636 19.51 -9.47 22.29
C ILE A 636 18.47 -8.32 22.28
N GLY A 637 18.91 -7.11 21.92
CA GLY A 637 18.08 -5.90 21.81
C GLY A 637 17.05 -5.95 20.67
N TYR A 638 17.04 -7.03 19.87
CA TYR A 638 16.00 -7.26 18.88
C TYR A 638 14.77 -7.95 19.49
N THR A 639 14.91 -8.52 20.69
CA THR A 639 13.85 -9.28 21.38
C THR A 639 13.07 -8.42 22.39
N THR A 640 11.84 -8.80 22.71
CA THR A 640 10.91 -7.96 23.50
C THR A 640 11.26 -7.74 24.96
N LEU A 641 12.19 -8.53 25.51
CA LEU A 641 12.57 -8.48 26.92
C LEU A 641 13.81 -7.61 27.15
N TYR A 642 14.30 -6.94 26.11
CA TYR A 642 15.45 -6.04 26.18
C TYR A 642 15.16 -4.76 25.41
N ALA A 643 15.79 -3.66 25.84
CA ALA A 643 15.70 -2.40 25.11
C ALA A 643 16.38 -2.51 23.74
N LYS A 644 15.95 -1.70 22.76
CA LYS A 644 16.47 -1.71 21.39
C LYS A 644 18.02 -1.66 21.29
N ASN A 645 18.66 -0.94 22.21
CA ASN A 645 20.12 -0.75 22.26
C ASN A 645 20.79 -1.55 23.40
N ALA A 646 20.09 -2.53 23.98
CA ALA A 646 20.61 -3.38 25.03
C ALA A 646 21.85 -4.13 24.53
N LYS A 647 22.90 -4.17 25.34
CA LYS A 647 24.15 -4.94 25.19
C LYS A 647 24.02 -6.33 25.86
N PRO A 648 24.88 -7.32 25.58
CA PRO A 648 24.80 -8.67 26.15
C PRO A 648 24.64 -8.77 27.68
N ASP A 649 25.15 -7.78 28.41
CA ASP A 649 25.11 -7.65 29.87
C ASP A 649 23.94 -6.81 30.40
N SER A 650 23.10 -6.27 29.51
CA SER A 650 21.96 -5.43 29.88
C SER A 650 20.91 -6.23 30.64
N SER A 651 20.33 -5.59 31.65
CA SER A 651 19.23 -6.18 32.41
C SER A 651 17.97 -6.32 31.56
N ARG A 652 17.21 -7.36 31.88
CA ARG A 652 15.87 -7.59 31.33
C ARG A 652 14.92 -6.42 31.62
N SER A 653 14.01 -6.15 30.69
CA SER A 653 12.91 -5.20 30.84
C SER A 653 11.59 -5.87 30.43
N GLU A 654 10.82 -6.31 31.42
CA GLU A 654 9.62 -7.12 31.23
C GLU A 654 8.36 -6.28 30.97
N GLN A 655 8.41 -4.99 31.30
CA GLN A 655 7.24 -4.12 31.37
C GLN A 655 6.43 -4.08 30.07
N THR A 656 7.09 -3.97 28.91
CA THR A 656 6.41 -3.92 27.61
C THR A 656 5.66 -5.22 27.32
N PHE A 657 6.23 -6.38 27.68
CA PHE A 657 5.58 -7.66 27.44
C PHE A 657 4.40 -7.92 28.40
N ILE A 658 4.52 -7.47 29.66
CA ILE A 658 3.42 -7.50 30.63
C ILE A 658 2.27 -6.59 30.16
N GLU A 659 2.55 -5.38 29.68
CA GLU A 659 1.56 -4.48 29.11
C GLU A 659 0.90 -5.08 27.87
N TYR A 660 1.68 -5.74 27.01
CA TYR A 660 1.17 -6.43 25.83
C TYR A 660 0.19 -7.55 26.18
N ARG A 661 0.48 -8.33 27.23
CA ARG A 661 -0.47 -9.30 27.79
C ARG A 661 -1.73 -8.63 28.31
N ASN A 662 -1.58 -7.57 29.10
CA ASN A 662 -2.71 -6.83 29.65
C ASN A 662 -3.60 -6.23 28.54
N SER A 663 -3.00 -5.81 27.43
CA SER A 663 -3.69 -5.37 26.22
C SER A 663 -4.53 -6.51 25.62
N ALA A 664 -3.96 -7.71 25.45
CA ALA A 664 -4.69 -8.89 24.99
C ALA A 664 -5.88 -9.27 25.90
N LEU A 665 -5.66 -9.31 27.22
CA LEU A 665 -6.73 -9.58 28.18
C LEU A 665 -7.81 -8.48 28.17
N ARG A 666 -7.46 -7.24 27.85
CA ARG A 666 -8.41 -6.14 27.69
C ARG A 666 -9.26 -6.30 26.43
N ARG A 667 -8.67 -6.68 25.29
CA ARG A 667 -9.40 -6.96 24.03
C ARG A 667 -10.45 -8.04 24.25
N HIS A 668 -10.08 -9.08 24.99
CA HIS A 668 -10.97 -10.13 25.47
C HIS A 668 -12.16 -9.63 26.32
N ARG A 669 -11.95 -8.63 27.20
CA ARG A 669 -13.04 -7.98 27.93
C ARG A 669 -13.92 -7.15 26.99
N MET A 670 -13.33 -6.40 26.06
CA MET A 670 -14.08 -5.62 25.07
C MET A 670 -15.00 -6.50 24.22
N ARG A 671 -14.56 -7.70 23.82
CA ARG A 671 -15.42 -8.65 23.07
C ARG A 671 -16.64 -9.08 23.88
N ARG A 672 -16.46 -9.42 25.16
CA ARG A 672 -17.54 -9.74 26.11
C ARG A 672 -18.53 -8.59 26.25
N ASP A 673 -17.98 -7.40 26.48
CA ASP A 673 -18.74 -6.16 26.65
C ASP A 673 -19.61 -5.83 25.43
N LEU A 674 -19.20 -6.26 24.23
CA LEU A 674 -19.93 -6.07 22.97
C LEU A 674 -20.82 -7.27 22.60
N GLY A 675 -20.77 -8.37 23.35
CA GLY A 675 -21.46 -9.61 23.00
C GLY A 675 -20.99 -10.24 21.69
N ILE A 676 -19.74 -10.00 21.27
CA ILE A 676 -19.15 -10.54 20.04
C ILE A 676 -18.23 -11.74 20.30
N ASP A 677 -18.18 -12.25 21.53
CA ASP A 677 -17.47 -13.47 21.92
C ASP A 677 -18.36 -14.72 21.85
N THR A 678 -19.25 -14.76 20.86
CA THR A 678 -20.05 -15.96 20.54
C THR A 678 -19.12 -17.14 20.20
N THR A 679 -19.56 -18.37 20.48
CA THR A 679 -18.80 -19.60 20.17
C THR A 679 -18.29 -19.62 18.73
N GLU A 680 -19.15 -19.31 17.75
CA GLU A 680 -18.78 -19.28 16.32
C GLU A 680 -17.61 -18.32 16.03
N LYS A 681 -17.68 -17.08 16.53
CA LYS A 681 -16.62 -16.08 16.35
C LYS A 681 -15.32 -16.44 17.06
N LEU A 682 -15.41 -17.03 18.25
CA LEU A 682 -14.23 -17.50 18.98
C LEU A 682 -13.57 -18.68 18.25
N THR A 683 -14.35 -19.66 17.79
CA THR A 683 -13.86 -20.78 16.98
C THR A 683 -13.21 -20.26 15.67
N ALA A 684 -13.84 -19.30 14.99
CA ALA A 684 -13.27 -18.69 13.79
C ALA A 684 -11.94 -17.96 14.07
N LEU A 685 -11.82 -17.26 15.20
CA LEU A 685 -10.56 -16.64 15.62
C LEU A 685 -9.47 -17.68 15.90
N THR A 686 -9.80 -18.75 16.63
CA THR A 686 -8.86 -19.86 16.90
C THR A 686 -8.36 -20.49 15.60
N LEU A 687 -9.25 -20.81 14.66
CA LEU A 687 -8.88 -21.36 13.35
C LEU A 687 -7.94 -20.43 12.58
N ARG A 688 -8.19 -19.12 12.62
CA ARG A 688 -7.30 -18.13 11.99
C ARG A 688 -5.94 -18.04 12.68
N GLN A 689 -5.90 -18.10 14.01
CA GLN A 689 -4.64 -18.14 14.76
C GLN A 689 -3.82 -19.39 14.44
N GLU A 690 -4.47 -20.56 14.31
CA GLU A 690 -3.83 -21.79 13.85
C GLU A 690 -3.31 -21.69 12.41
N GLN A 691 -4.04 -21.02 11.50
CA GLN A 691 -3.55 -20.75 10.15
C GLN A 691 -2.28 -19.88 10.17
N VAL A 692 -2.25 -18.84 11.01
CA VAL A 692 -1.07 -17.98 11.18
C VAL A 692 0.13 -18.79 11.70
N LEU A 693 -0.06 -19.65 12.69
CA LEU A 693 1.00 -20.51 13.23
C LEU A 693 1.50 -21.52 12.19
N ARG A 694 0.61 -22.17 11.45
CA ARG A 694 0.99 -23.11 10.37
C ARG A 694 1.81 -22.44 9.28
N MET A 695 1.43 -21.22 8.91
CA MET A 695 2.18 -20.43 7.93
C MET A 695 3.56 -20.06 8.47
N PHE A 696 3.65 -19.57 9.71
CA PHE A 696 4.91 -19.28 10.37
C PHE A 696 5.84 -20.51 10.41
N ASP A 697 5.31 -21.67 10.77
CA ASP A 697 6.08 -22.92 10.81
C ASP A 697 6.62 -23.27 9.43
N ARG A 698 5.79 -23.27 8.38
CA ARG A 698 6.25 -23.54 7.00
C ARG A 698 7.40 -22.64 6.58
N THR A 699 7.31 -21.36 6.89
CA THR A 699 8.36 -20.38 6.59
C THR A 699 9.69 -20.73 7.27
N VAL A 700 9.68 -20.96 8.58
CA VAL A 700 10.90 -21.25 9.35
C VAL A 700 11.57 -22.55 8.89
N TRP A 701 10.77 -23.57 8.52
CA TRP A 701 11.29 -24.83 8.00
C TRP A 701 11.99 -24.66 6.64
N HIS A 702 11.45 -23.84 5.74
CA HIS A 702 12.07 -23.56 4.43
C HIS A 702 13.40 -22.78 4.52
N GLU A 703 13.54 -21.86 5.47
CA GLU A 703 14.82 -21.19 5.76
C GLU A 703 15.85 -22.17 6.34
N GLY A 704 15.41 -23.11 7.18
CA GLY A 704 16.25 -24.16 7.76
C GLY A 704 16.80 -25.16 6.74
N GLU A 705 16.02 -25.51 5.71
CA GLU A 705 16.48 -26.38 4.61
C GLU A 705 17.37 -25.63 3.62
N SER A 706 17.02 -24.39 3.24
CA SER A 706 17.81 -23.58 2.31
C SER A 706 19.20 -23.26 2.89
N GLY A 707 19.26 -22.87 4.16
CA GLY A 707 20.52 -22.63 4.88
C GLY A 707 21.35 -23.91 5.11
N ARG A 708 20.70 -25.08 5.21
CA ARG A 708 21.41 -26.38 5.26
C ARG A 708 22.00 -26.77 3.91
N VAL A 709 21.29 -26.53 2.81
CA VAL A 709 21.78 -26.78 1.44
C VAL A 709 22.94 -25.83 1.10
N GLU A 710 22.87 -24.57 1.54
CA GLU A 710 23.92 -23.58 1.32
C GLU A 710 25.16 -23.89 2.17
N LYS A 711 25.01 -24.23 3.46
CA LYS A 711 26.12 -24.74 4.30
C LYS A 711 26.70 -26.06 3.76
N GLN A 712 25.88 -26.97 3.22
CA GLN A 712 26.38 -28.19 2.58
C GLN A 712 27.15 -27.88 1.30
N ARG A 713 26.73 -26.88 0.50
CA ARG A 713 27.48 -26.41 -0.67
C ARG A 713 28.79 -25.72 -0.29
N GLU A 714 28.82 -24.91 0.77
CA GLU A 714 30.04 -24.30 1.30
C GLU A 714 31.01 -25.34 1.86
N LEU A 715 30.51 -26.33 2.62
CA LEU A 715 31.32 -27.44 3.16
C LEU A 715 31.84 -28.37 2.04
N GLN A 716 31.04 -28.64 1.00
CA GLN A 716 31.49 -29.39 -0.18
C GLN A 716 32.46 -28.58 -1.05
N GLY A 717 32.31 -27.25 -1.11
CA GLY A 717 33.23 -26.33 -1.79
C GLY A 717 34.59 -26.19 -1.08
N HIS A 718 34.61 -26.18 0.26
CA HIS A 718 35.84 -26.22 1.05
C HIS A 718 36.51 -27.60 1.02
N GLY A 719 35.75 -28.70 1.04
CA GLY A 719 36.30 -30.05 0.87
C GLY A 719 36.99 -30.27 -0.48
N ARG A 720 36.47 -29.69 -1.56
CA ARG A 720 37.11 -29.73 -2.89
C ARG A 720 38.35 -28.85 -3.01
N ARG A 721 38.44 -27.73 -2.28
CA ARG A 721 39.67 -26.90 -2.25
C ARG A 721 40.81 -27.53 -1.47
N LEU A 722 40.51 -28.26 -0.39
CA LEU A 722 41.55 -28.99 0.39
C LEU A 722 42.05 -30.25 -0.32
N ALA A 723 41.23 -30.90 -1.15
CA ALA A 723 41.66 -32.04 -1.97
C ALA A 723 42.52 -31.64 -3.20
N ALA A 724 42.44 -30.38 -3.66
CA ALA A 724 43.20 -29.89 -4.81
C ALA A 724 44.59 -29.32 -4.45
N THR A 725 44.89 -29.14 -3.16
CA THR A 725 46.19 -28.66 -2.66
C THR A 725 47.01 -29.74 -1.96
N GLY A 726 46.56 -31.00 -2.03
CA GLY A 726 47.19 -32.15 -1.38
C GLY A 726 47.46 -33.29 -2.36
N SER A 727 48.24 -33.03 -3.41
CA SER A 727 48.96 -34.04 -4.20
C SER A 727 50.09 -33.38 -4.96
#